data_AF-A0AAV4B5H4-F1
#
_entry.id   AF-A0AAV4B5H4-F1
#
_cell.length_a   1.000
_cell.length_b   1.000
_cell.length_c   1.000
_cell.angle_alpha   90.00
_cell.angle_beta   90.00
_cell.angle_gamma   90.00
#
_symmetry.space_group_name_H-M   'P 1'
#
loop_
_entity.id
_entity.type
_entity.pdbx_description
1 polymer ?
#
loop_
_entity_poly.entity_id
_entity_poly.type
_entity_poly.pdbx_seq_one_letter_code
_entity_poly.pdbx_strand_id
1 'polypeptide(L)'
;MVELKSNDQAKKLGAIATFLDIPVTVGPHKSLNSSKGVIRSRDLRCCSEEEMVEKLSGVTHARRIKVRRGEDKIQTYTVVLTFDSPKPPNRIHAGYLTLDVRPYIPLPMRCYKCQRYGHGKDRCKKPAAVCVRCGKGGHVERDCSADPLCVNCRGNHAASSKTCPKFLEEQAILRYKAENGGTFQQAPDWNRFGDLCKLSLDDSVADIEQFTSKLLDAARSSIPFHKGTKNKTRVPWFTQECRQALRERKKAQRKYFKTPSFENFVNFKKQKAKAKFVIKNSKKQSWKTYVSSLNSNTSSKTVSKKIRKIKGKNCAPSCHLKKDGQIISNLKDHADHLAETFSNISSSENCSKNFQQTKQGAEKQNLNFSFEDNEPYNNPFLMAELKNSIVKSNESAAGADGVYYQFLRHLPESCLHTLLKLFNNIWTTGDIPPSWREASVVPIPKPGKDPSDPSNYRPIALTSCLCKTLERMVNDQLVHVLESRNLLSNVQCGFRKDHSTLDHLVRLETLSKRLSPEKSKFWRFFFYLEKAYDTTWRYGILKDLFDLDFRGRLPIFISNFLKDRHFKVKAENRFSSSYHQENGVPQVSILSPMLFNLKINNIINSVSKHVNASLFVDDFAIYAEGKHLQHLERTIQLCINNVQKWVSENGFRFSVSKTTCVHFHRQRIYTDPGEG
;
A
#
# COMPACT_ATOMS: atom_id res chain seq x y z
N MET A 1 20.99 -1.89 15.23
CA MET A 1 20.29 -0.60 15.41
C MET A 1 18.83 -0.91 15.64
N VAL A 2 18.33 -0.65 16.83
CA VAL A 2 16.96 -0.96 17.25
C VAL A 2 16.28 0.36 17.51
N GLU A 3 15.15 0.61 16.83
CA GLU A 3 14.32 1.79 17.04
C GLU A 3 13.26 1.43 18.09
N LEU A 4 13.15 2.24 19.14
CA LEU A 4 12.32 1.95 20.31
C LEU A 4 11.12 2.89 20.33
N LYS A 5 9.96 2.38 20.75
CA LYS A 5 8.70 3.14 20.73
C LYS A 5 8.46 3.91 22.02
N SER A 6 9.08 3.51 23.12
CA SER A 6 8.93 4.16 24.42
C SER A 6 10.24 4.19 25.23
N ASN A 7 10.32 5.14 26.16
CA ASN A 7 11.49 5.29 27.02
C ASN A 7 11.68 4.11 27.99
N ASP A 8 10.59 3.48 28.42
CA ASP A 8 10.64 2.27 29.26
C ASP A 8 11.25 1.08 28.54
N GLN A 9 11.03 0.95 27.22
CA GLN A 9 11.72 -0.06 26.43
C GLN A 9 13.21 0.22 26.37
N ALA A 10 13.63 1.49 26.27
CA ALA A 10 15.03 1.89 26.27
C ALA A 10 15.72 1.57 27.60
N LYS A 11 15.07 1.86 28.74
CA LYS A 11 15.59 1.52 30.07
C LYS A 11 15.74 0.01 30.25
N LYS A 12 14.72 -0.77 29.87
CA LYS A 12 14.74 -2.24 29.97
C LYS A 12 15.82 -2.86 29.08
N LEU A 13 16.04 -2.35 27.87
CA LEU A 13 17.10 -2.82 26.98
C LEU A 13 18.49 -2.37 27.43
N GLY A 14 18.63 -1.16 27.97
CA GLY A 14 19.89 -0.64 28.49
C GLY A 14 20.42 -1.41 29.70
N ALA A 15 19.53 -1.98 30.52
CA ALA A 15 19.88 -2.79 31.69
C ALA A 15 20.31 -4.24 31.37
N ILE A 16 20.22 -4.68 30.10
CA ILE A 16 20.58 -6.03 29.70
C ILE A 16 22.10 -6.16 29.62
N ALA A 17 22.70 -6.82 30.62
CA ALA A 17 24.13 -7.16 30.63
C ALA A 17 24.43 -8.53 29.98
N THR A 18 23.43 -9.43 29.97
CA THR A 18 23.53 -10.76 29.37
C THR A 18 22.29 -11.04 28.54
N PHE A 19 22.48 -11.60 27.35
CA PHE A 19 21.37 -12.04 26.51
C PHE A 19 21.58 -13.52 26.20
N LEU A 20 20.80 -14.39 26.86
CA LEU A 20 20.93 -15.85 26.79
C LEU A 20 22.38 -16.29 27.10
N ASP A 21 22.86 -15.87 28.28
CA ASP A 21 24.19 -16.19 28.83
C ASP A 21 25.40 -15.64 28.05
N ILE A 22 25.17 -14.83 27.01
CA ILE A 22 26.22 -14.12 26.29
C ILE A 22 26.31 -12.70 26.86
N PRO A 23 27.48 -12.26 27.35
CA PRO A 23 27.67 -10.88 27.80
C PRO A 23 27.50 -9.92 26.62
N VAL A 24 26.60 -8.94 26.76
CA VAL A 24 26.31 -7.95 25.74
C VAL A 24 26.35 -6.55 26.32
N THR A 25 26.87 -5.61 25.53
CA THR A 25 26.87 -4.18 25.89
C THR A 25 25.83 -3.47 25.04
N VAL A 26 24.76 -3.01 25.67
CA VAL A 26 23.70 -2.23 25.01
C VAL A 26 23.97 -0.75 25.25
N GLY A 27 24.10 0.02 24.16
CA GLY A 27 24.33 1.46 24.24
C GLY A 27 23.53 2.24 23.19
N PRO A 28 23.21 3.51 23.45
CA PRO A 28 22.50 4.36 22.51
C PRO A 28 23.31 4.57 21.23
N HIS A 29 22.63 4.63 20.10
CA HIS A 29 23.26 4.96 18.81
C HIS A 29 23.83 6.38 18.81
N LYS A 30 25.16 6.49 18.68
CA LYS A 30 25.95 7.72 18.87
C LYS A 30 25.47 8.96 18.07
N SER A 31 24.85 8.76 16.91
CA SER A 31 24.42 9.88 16.03
C SER A 31 22.91 10.05 15.89
N LEU A 32 22.10 9.10 16.37
CA LEU A 32 20.63 9.11 16.19
C LEU A 32 19.90 9.36 17.51
N ASN A 33 20.57 9.12 18.64
CA ASN A 33 20.10 9.53 19.96
C ASN A 33 20.78 10.82 20.43
N SER A 34 21.45 11.55 19.53
CA SER A 34 22.05 12.84 19.82
C SER A 34 21.35 13.92 19.04
N SER A 35 21.11 15.07 19.65
CA SER A 35 20.53 16.24 19.00
C SER A 35 21.43 17.45 19.17
N LYS A 36 21.18 18.51 18.41
CA LYS A 36 21.95 19.76 18.53
C LYS A 36 21.01 20.92 18.77
N GLY A 37 21.33 21.72 19.77
CA GLY A 37 20.65 22.97 20.08
C GLY A 37 21.59 24.16 20.05
N VAL A 38 21.03 25.35 20.04
CA VAL A 38 21.73 26.62 20.05
C VAL A 38 21.22 27.43 21.21
N ILE A 39 22.16 27.93 22.00
CA ILE A 39 21.92 28.91 23.05
C ILE A 39 22.65 30.21 22.71
N ARG A 40 22.14 31.33 23.20
CA ARG A 40 22.79 32.63 23.05
C ARG A 40 22.77 33.35 24.41
N SER A 41 23.94 33.52 25.02
CA SER A 41 24.09 34.21 26.32
C SER A 41 25.42 34.97 26.36
N ARG A 42 25.37 36.21 26.85
CA ARG A 42 26.56 37.04 27.08
C ARG A 42 27.31 36.61 28.34
N ASP A 43 26.58 36.13 29.34
CA ASP A 43 27.10 35.73 30.66
C ASP A 43 27.98 34.48 30.54
N LEU A 44 27.67 33.63 29.55
CA LEU A 44 28.49 32.48 29.19
C LEU A 44 29.72 32.83 28.33
N ARG A 45 30.20 34.08 28.30
CA ARG A 45 31.37 34.48 27.49
C ARG A 45 32.68 33.91 28.05
N CYS A 46 32.85 33.90 29.36
CA CYS A 46 34.08 33.49 30.02
C CYS A 46 34.19 31.98 30.26
N CYS A 47 33.08 31.25 30.14
CA CYS A 47 33.08 29.79 30.28
C CYS A 47 33.73 29.12 29.07
N SER A 48 34.62 28.17 29.32
CA SER A 48 35.24 27.36 28.27
C SER A 48 34.25 26.36 27.67
N GLU A 49 34.54 25.81 26.49
CA GLU A 49 33.70 24.79 25.87
C GLU A 49 33.69 23.51 26.71
N GLU A 50 34.82 23.21 27.36
CA GLU A 50 35.00 22.08 28.27
C GLU A 50 34.15 22.24 29.54
N GLU A 51 34.18 23.43 30.15
CA GLU A 51 33.40 23.74 31.36
C GLU A 51 31.89 23.67 31.09
N MET A 52 31.44 24.05 29.89
CA MET A 52 30.04 23.90 29.48
C MET A 52 29.61 22.44 29.34
N VAL A 53 30.49 21.56 28.87
CA VAL A 53 30.18 20.13 28.76
C VAL A 53 30.10 19.50 30.15
N GLU A 54 30.97 19.92 31.07
CA GLU A 54 31.00 19.40 32.44
C GLU A 54 29.82 19.89 33.30
N LYS A 55 29.48 21.17 33.22
CA LYS A 55 28.50 21.80 34.12
C LYS A 55 27.06 21.80 33.61
N LEU A 56 26.80 21.61 32.31
CA LEU A 56 25.43 21.61 31.76
C LEU A 56 24.88 20.19 31.63
N SER A 57 23.70 19.97 32.22
CA SER A 57 23.03 18.67 32.21
C SER A 57 22.67 18.20 30.79
N GLY A 58 23.05 16.97 30.44
CA GLY A 58 22.69 16.33 29.16
C GLY A 58 23.47 16.82 27.95
N VAL A 59 24.54 17.61 28.14
CA VAL A 59 25.41 18.10 27.06
C VAL A 59 26.63 17.18 26.90
N THR A 60 26.89 16.73 25.68
CA THR A 60 28.04 15.86 25.34
C THR A 60 29.14 16.58 24.58
N HIS A 61 28.81 17.71 23.94
CA HIS A 61 29.77 18.53 23.21
C HIS A 61 29.25 19.96 23.08
N ALA A 62 30.10 20.95 23.39
CA ALA A 62 29.81 22.36 23.19
C ALA A 62 30.76 22.95 22.14
N ARG A 63 30.24 23.86 21.31
CA ARG A 63 31.03 24.59 20.32
C ARG A 63 30.55 26.03 20.18
N ARG A 64 31.42 26.99 20.43
CA ARG A 64 31.14 28.42 20.27
C ARG A 64 31.27 28.83 18.81
N ILE A 65 30.29 29.57 18.31
CA ILE A 65 30.34 30.10 16.95
C ILE A 65 31.33 31.27 16.92
N LYS A 66 32.32 31.20 16.02
CA LYS A 66 33.29 32.28 15.77
C LYS A 66 32.91 32.99 14.47
N VAL A 67 32.89 34.31 14.48
CA VAL A 67 32.62 35.15 13.31
C VAL A 67 33.90 35.87 12.92
N ARG A 68 34.17 35.94 11.61
CA ARG A 68 35.32 36.65 11.07
C ARG A 68 34.91 38.10 10.80
N ARG A 69 35.60 39.07 11.39
CA ARG A 69 35.46 40.51 11.07
C ARG A 69 36.85 41.01 10.67
N GLY A 70 37.06 41.32 9.40
CA GLY A 70 38.40 41.58 8.88
C GLY A 70 39.29 40.33 8.93
N GLU A 71 40.52 40.48 9.39
CA GLU A 71 41.46 39.36 9.57
C GLU A 71 41.21 38.55 10.84
N ASP A 72 40.57 39.16 11.85
CA ASP A 72 40.36 38.57 13.17
C ASP A 72 39.14 37.65 13.28
N LYS A 73 39.29 36.61 14.12
CA LYS A 73 38.21 35.68 14.49
C LYS A 73 37.67 36.03 15.87
N ILE A 74 36.52 36.69 15.90
CA ILE A 74 35.85 37.10 17.13
C ILE A 74 34.91 35.98 17.60
N GLN A 75 34.99 35.62 18.88
CA GLN A 75 34.06 34.67 19.48
C GLN A 75 32.69 35.32 19.68
N THR A 76 31.61 34.61 19.34
CA THR A 76 30.24 35.12 19.57
C THR A 76 29.64 34.59 20.87
N TYR A 77 28.56 35.23 21.30
CA TYR A 77 27.71 34.78 22.41
C TYR A 77 26.86 33.54 22.08
N THR A 78 26.96 33.01 20.86
CA THR A 78 26.16 31.86 20.41
C THR A 78 26.96 30.57 20.55
N VAL A 79 26.41 29.60 21.28
CA VAL A 79 27.01 28.28 21.49
C VAL A 79 26.08 27.21 20.93
N VAL A 80 26.65 26.28 20.18
CA VAL A 80 25.97 25.08 19.71
C VAL A 80 26.28 23.96 20.70
N LEU A 81 25.24 23.43 21.33
CA LEU A 81 25.32 22.31 22.26
C LEU A 81 24.84 21.04 21.57
N THR A 82 25.53 19.93 21.81
CA THR A 82 25.10 18.59 21.40
C THR A 82 24.59 17.87 22.63
N PHE A 83 23.33 17.42 22.58
CA PHE A 83 22.68 16.70 23.66
C PHE A 83 22.73 15.20 23.42
N ASP A 84 22.74 14.41 24.51
CA ASP A 84 22.62 12.95 24.51
C ASP A 84 21.17 12.45 24.35
N SER A 85 20.24 13.36 24.06
CA SER A 85 18.85 13.10 23.77
C SER A 85 18.53 13.25 22.27
N PRO A 86 17.54 12.51 21.73
CA PRO A 86 17.13 12.61 20.32
C PRO A 86 16.46 13.94 19.96
N LYS A 87 15.94 14.70 20.93
CA LYS A 87 15.43 16.06 20.76
C LYS A 87 16.08 17.00 21.78
N PRO A 88 16.49 18.21 21.37
CA PRO A 88 17.08 19.15 22.32
C PRO A 88 15.99 19.58 23.31
N PRO A 89 16.33 19.80 24.60
CA PRO A 89 15.39 20.39 25.54
C PRO A 89 14.99 21.79 25.07
N ASN A 90 13.84 22.30 25.52
CA ASN A 90 13.43 23.68 25.21
C ASN A 90 14.21 24.72 26.04
N ARG A 91 14.68 24.32 27.23
CA ARG A 91 15.41 25.16 28.18
C ARG A 91 16.51 24.37 28.88
N ILE A 92 17.58 25.05 29.25
CA ILE A 92 18.65 24.51 30.10
C ILE A 92 18.99 25.50 31.20
N HIS A 93 19.48 25.00 32.33
CA HIS A 93 19.92 25.80 33.45
C HIS A 93 21.44 25.85 33.49
N ALA A 94 22.01 27.05 33.63
CA ALA A 94 23.43 27.30 33.78
C ALA A 94 23.64 28.12 35.05
N GLY A 95 23.80 27.45 36.19
CA GLY A 95 23.72 28.09 37.52
C GLY A 95 22.33 28.68 37.76
N TYR A 96 22.26 29.99 38.03
CA TYR A 96 21.00 30.72 38.22
C TYR A 96 20.33 31.17 36.90
N LEU A 97 20.96 30.91 35.75
CA LEU A 97 20.45 31.33 34.44
C LEU A 97 19.60 30.24 33.81
N THR A 98 18.40 30.60 33.35
CA THR A 98 17.56 29.75 32.50
C THR A 98 17.69 30.20 31.05
N LEU A 99 18.24 29.34 30.19
CA LEU A 99 18.54 29.65 28.80
C LEU A 99 17.63 28.86 27.87
N ASP A 100 16.97 29.56 26.94
CA ASP A 100 16.20 28.93 25.88
C ASP A 100 17.13 28.24 24.86
N VAL A 101 16.81 26.99 24.54
CA VAL A 101 17.54 26.19 23.56
C VAL A 101 16.69 26.08 22.30
N ARG A 102 17.26 26.50 21.17
CA ARG A 102 16.62 26.35 19.86
C ARG A 102 17.28 25.20 19.08
N PRO A 103 16.55 24.37 18.31
CA PRO A 103 17.17 23.37 17.46
C PRO A 103 18.23 23.99 16.52
N TYR A 104 19.40 23.36 16.42
CA TYR A 104 20.46 23.82 15.54
C TYR A 104 20.14 23.44 14.09
N ILE A 105 19.90 24.46 13.27
CA ILE A 105 19.67 24.31 11.83
C ILE A 105 20.97 24.65 11.11
N PRO A 106 21.69 23.66 10.54
CA PRO A 106 22.91 23.94 9.78
C PRO A 106 22.59 24.69 8.49
N LEU A 107 23.58 25.44 7.99
CA LEU A 107 23.48 26.02 6.64
C LEU A 107 23.54 24.93 5.57
N PRO A 108 22.80 25.08 4.45
CA PRO A 108 22.91 24.22 3.27
C PRO A 108 24.37 23.99 2.84
N MET A 109 24.79 22.73 2.78
CA MET A 109 26.16 22.37 2.41
C MET A 109 26.36 22.60 0.91
N ARG A 110 27.10 23.65 0.55
CA ARG A 110 27.50 23.99 -0.83
C ARG A 110 28.85 23.38 -1.17
N CYS A 111 28.95 22.73 -2.31
CA CYS A 111 30.21 22.23 -2.84
C CYS A 111 31.06 23.39 -3.37
N TYR A 112 32.23 23.65 -2.77
CA TYR A 112 33.13 24.72 -3.24
C TYR A 112 33.77 24.48 -4.62
N LYS A 113 33.58 23.29 -5.23
CA LYS A 113 34.05 22.99 -6.59
C LYS A 113 32.99 23.26 -7.64
N CYS A 114 31.77 22.71 -7.49
CA CYS A 114 30.71 22.82 -8.50
C CYS A 114 29.59 23.81 -8.12
N GLN A 115 29.65 24.40 -6.92
CA GLN A 115 28.69 25.34 -6.35
C GLN A 115 27.26 24.80 -6.12
N ARG A 116 27.05 23.49 -6.32
CA ARG A 116 25.77 22.81 -6.03
C ARG A 116 25.66 22.36 -4.58
N TYR A 117 24.42 22.28 -4.08
CA TYR A 117 24.13 21.77 -2.73
C TYR A 117 24.22 20.23 -2.63
N GLY A 118 24.33 19.72 -1.40
CA GLY A 118 24.18 18.30 -1.06
C GLY A 118 25.47 17.46 -1.01
N HIS A 119 26.63 18.03 -1.34
CA HIS A 119 27.92 17.35 -1.20
C HIS A 119 29.09 18.32 -0.96
N GLY A 120 30.16 17.84 -0.34
CA GLY A 120 31.41 18.57 -0.18
C GLY A 120 32.36 18.44 -1.38
N LYS A 121 33.44 19.25 -1.38
CA LYS A 121 34.47 19.28 -2.43
C LYS A 121 35.07 17.90 -2.71
N ASP A 122 35.35 17.12 -1.66
CA ASP A 122 36.05 15.83 -1.75
C ASP A 122 35.22 14.71 -2.40
N ARG A 123 33.89 14.88 -2.44
CA ARG A 123 32.95 13.93 -3.07
C ARG A 123 32.44 14.43 -4.42
N CYS A 124 33.00 15.53 -4.94
CA CYS A 124 32.55 16.15 -6.18
C CYS A 124 33.12 15.43 -7.41
N LYS A 125 32.23 15.00 -8.32
CA LYS A 125 32.61 14.34 -9.58
C LYS A 125 32.93 15.30 -10.72
N LYS A 126 32.73 16.61 -10.56
CA LYS A 126 33.09 17.57 -11.61
C LYS A 126 34.61 17.66 -11.77
N PRO A 127 35.14 17.68 -13.00
CA PRO A 127 36.59 17.74 -13.23
C PRO A 127 37.16 19.10 -12.83
N ALA A 128 36.52 20.20 -13.23
CA ALA A 128 36.97 21.57 -12.96
C ALA A 128 36.09 22.31 -11.92
N ALA A 129 36.68 23.30 -11.25
CA ALA A 129 35.96 24.23 -10.40
C ALA A 129 35.20 25.26 -11.23
N VAL A 130 34.06 25.74 -10.72
CA VAL A 130 33.28 26.81 -11.33
C VAL A 130 33.19 28.02 -10.40
N CYS A 131 33.20 29.20 -11.01
CA CYS A 131 33.14 30.48 -10.32
C CYS A 131 31.83 30.62 -9.51
N VAL A 132 31.94 31.16 -8.30
CA VAL A 132 30.80 31.39 -7.39
C VAL A 132 29.86 32.48 -7.93
N ARG A 133 30.43 33.48 -8.62
CA ARG A 133 29.70 34.63 -9.16
C ARG A 133 28.94 34.28 -10.43
N CYS A 134 29.62 33.86 -11.50
CA CYS A 134 29.02 33.67 -12.83
C CYS A 134 28.76 32.20 -13.21
N GLY A 135 29.19 31.22 -12.39
CA GLY A 135 28.95 29.80 -12.65
C GLY A 135 29.78 29.17 -13.78
N LYS A 136 30.65 29.93 -14.46
CA LYS A 136 31.56 29.45 -15.52
C LYS A 136 32.87 28.90 -14.93
N GLY A 137 33.55 28.03 -15.69
CA GLY A 137 34.85 27.47 -15.30
C GLY A 137 36.02 28.36 -15.72
N GLY A 138 37.23 28.06 -15.21
CA GLY A 138 38.49 28.64 -15.70
C GLY A 138 39.04 29.85 -14.92
N HIS A 139 38.34 30.37 -13.92
CA HIS A 139 38.80 31.50 -13.09
C HIS A 139 38.21 31.44 -11.65
N VAL A 140 38.77 32.23 -10.74
CA VAL A 140 38.27 32.39 -9.36
C VAL A 140 37.41 33.64 -9.21
N GLU A 141 36.64 33.74 -8.13
CA GLU A 141 35.68 34.83 -7.91
C GLU A 141 36.30 36.24 -7.95
N ARG A 142 37.55 36.39 -7.49
CA ARG A 142 38.27 37.68 -7.48
C ARG A 142 38.54 38.24 -8.88
N ASP A 143 38.71 37.35 -9.86
CA ASP A 143 39.08 37.71 -11.23
C ASP A 143 37.86 37.74 -12.16
N CYS A 144 36.64 37.76 -11.59
CA CYS A 144 35.40 37.61 -12.32
C CYS A 144 34.68 38.95 -12.54
N SER A 145 34.73 39.44 -13.78
CA SER A 145 34.01 40.65 -14.22
C SER A 145 32.63 40.36 -14.85
N ALA A 146 32.25 39.09 -14.97
CA ALA A 146 30.99 38.69 -15.59
C ALA A 146 29.78 38.88 -14.65
N ASP A 147 28.59 39.07 -15.24
CA ASP A 147 27.34 39.17 -14.51
C ASP A 147 27.08 37.95 -13.61
N PRO A 148 26.53 38.16 -12.40
CA PRO A 148 26.31 37.08 -11.47
C PRO A 148 25.19 36.16 -11.95
N LEU A 149 25.47 34.86 -12.01
CA LEU A 149 24.52 33.83 -12.44
C LEU A 149 24.62 32.62 -11.53
N CYS A 150 23.55 32.37 -10.77
CA CYS A 150 23.54 31.28 -9.81
C CYS A 150 23.44 29.91 -10.51
N VAL A 151 24.39 29.01 -10.26
CA VAL A 151 24.35 27.64 -10.84
C VAL A 151 23.16 26.79 -10.36
N ASN A 152 22.49 27.19 -9.28
CA ASN A 152 21.42 26.41 -8.65
C ASN A 152 20.04 26.87 -9.13
N CYS A 153 19.75 28.17 -9.13
CA CYS A 153 18.45 28.72 -9.54
C CYS A 153 18.48 29.50 -10.87
N ARG A 154 19.66 29.73 -11.46
CA ARG A 154 19.88 30.56 -12.66
C ARG A 154 19.45 32.03 -12.51
N GLY A 155 19.26 32.53 -11.29
CA GLY A 155 18.96 33.94 -11.02
C GLY A 155 20.20 34.85 -11.06
N ASN A 156 19.96 36.16 -11.14
CA ASN A 156 20.97 37.22 -11.20
C ASN A 156 21.63 37.50 -9.83
N HIS A 157 22.29 36.49 -9.26
CA HIS A 157 23.03 36.60 -8.01
C HIS A 157 24.08 35.48 -7.90
N ALA A 158 25.09 35.65 -7.05
CA ALA A 158 26.10 34.62 -6.83
C ALA A 158 25.51 33.35 -6.18
N ALA A 159 26.15 32.21 -6.38
CA ALA A 159 25.74 30.92 -5.79
C ALA A 159 25.89 30.86 -4.25
N SER A 160 26.56 31.86 -3.66
CA SER A 160 26.69 32.06 -2.21
C SER A 160 25.52 32.84 -1.59
N SER A 161 24.62 33.41 -2.41
CA SER A 161 23.53 34.25 -1.91
C SER A 161 22.54 33.47 -1.03
N LYS A 162 22.20 34.04 0.13
CA LYS A 162 21.18 33.51 1.05
C LYS A 162 19.75 33.82 0.60
N THR A 163 19.56 34.73 -0.34
CA THR A 163 18.24 35.05 -0.93
C THR A 163 17.90 34.13 -2.11
N CYS A 164 18.79 33.21 -2.48
CA CYS A 164 18.55 32.26 -3.55
C CYS A 164 17.35 31.35 -3.24
N PRO A 165 16.36 31.19 -4.15
CA PRO A 165 15.22 30.29 -3.92
C PRO A 165 15.65 28.84 -3.59
N LYS A 166 16.69 28.34 -4.25
CA LYS A 166 17.26 27.00 -3.98
C LYS A 166 17.99 26.92 -2.64
N PHE A 167 18.55 28.01 -2.15
CA PHE A 167 19.12 28.07 -0.81
C PHE A 167 18.02 28.02 0.26
N LEU A 168 16.94 28.80 0.08
CA LEU A 168 15.80 28.83 0.98
C LEU A 168 15.10 27.46 1.06
N GLU A 169 14.95 26.77 -0.08
CA GLU A 169 14.44 25.40 -0.17
C GLU A 169 15.32 24.42 0.65
N GLU A 170 16.63 24.40 0.42
CA GLU A 170 17.55 23.54 1.19
C GLU A 170 17.59 23.91 2.68
N GLN A 171 17.42 25.19 3.02
CA GLN A 171 17.36 25.64 4.41
C GLN A 171 16.07 25.19 5.10
N ALA A 172 14.93 25.22 4.41
CA ALA A 172 13.66 24.69 4.90
C ALA A 172 13.75 23.16 5.13
N ILE A 173 14.44 22.44 4.23
CA ILE A 173 14.70 21.00 4.38
C ILE A 173 15.52 20.71 5.65
N LEU A 174 16.60 21.48 5.88
CA LEU A 174 17.43 21.31 7.06
C LEU A 174 16.69 21.69 8.35
N ARG A 175 15.80 22.69 8.30
CA ARG A 175 14.90 23.05 9.40
C ARG A 175 13.96 21.91 9.76
N TYR A 176 13.24 21.36 8.76
CA TYR A 176 12.36 20.21 8.96
C TYR A 176 13.09 19.00 9.55
N LYS A 177 14.31 18.71 9.08
CA LYS A 177 15.15 17.63 9.63
C LYS A 177 15.51 17.85 11.10
N ALA A 178 15.84 19.08 11.47
CA ALA A 178 16.22 19.42 12.84
C ALA A 178 15.02 19.34 13.80
N GLU A 179 13.82 19.64 13.32
CA GLU A 179 12.60 19.69 14.14
C GLU A 179 11.88 18.33 14.23
N ASN A 180 11.83 17.54 13.14
CA ASN A 180 10.97 16.37 13.02
C ASN A 180 11.71 15.02 12.93
N GLY A 181 13.04 14.98 12.81
CA GLY A 181 13.85 13.76 12.86
C GLY A 181 13.65 12.78 11.68
N GLY A 182 14.37 12.98 10.57
CA GLY A 182 14.33 12.05 9.43
C GLY A 182 15.26 12.42 8.25
N THR A 183 15.39 11.55 7.24
CA THR A 183 16.12 11.84 5.99
C THR A 183 15.16 12.32 4.90
N PHE A 184 15.20 13.62 4.57
CA PHE A 184 14.64 14.19 3.34
C PHE A 184 15.40 13.64 2.12
N GLN A 185 15.00 12.49 1.60
CA GLN A 185 15.12 12.21 0.18
C GLN A 185 13.74 12.53 -0.42
N GLN A 186 13.62 13.78 -0.91
CA GLN A 186 12.49 14.28 -1.71
C GLN A 186 11.11 14.07 -1.06
N ALA A 187 10.82 14.88 -0.03
CA ALA A 187 9.43 14.97 0.42
C ALA A 187 8.63 15.82 -0.58
N PRO A 188 7.39 15.43 -0.91
CA PRO A 188 6.45 16.29 -1.63
C PRO A 188 6.32 17.66 -0.94
N ASP A 189 6.40 18.75 -1.70
CA ASP A 189 6.12 20.09 -1.20
C ASP A 189 4.61 20.32 -1.17
N TRP A 190 3.97 19.84 -0.10
CA TRP A 190 2.52 19.93 0.07
C TRP A 190 2.02 21.37 0.21
N ASN A 191 2.86 22.29 0.67
CA ASN A 191 2.49 23.70 0.78
C ASN A 191 2.35 24.30 -0.63
N ARG A 192 3.38 24.11 -1.47
CA ARG A 192 3.33 24.53 -2.88
C ARG A 192 2.22 23.82 -3.65
N PHE A 193 1.99 22.53 -3.38
CA PHE A 193 0.86 21.80 -3.95
C PHE A 193 -0.47 22.46 -3.59
N GLY A 194 -0.68 22.77 -2.30
CA GLY A 194 -1.87 23.42 -1.81
C GLY A 194 -2.09 24.81 -2.43
N ASP A 195 -1.04 25.62 -2.55
CA ASP A 195 -1.14 26.95 -3.16
C ASP A 195 -1.48 26.89 -4.65
N LEU A 196 -0.86 25.97 -5.40
CA LEU A 196 -1.17 25.75 -6.81
C LEU A 196 -2.59 25.22 -7.01
N CYS A 197 -3.05 24.33 -6.13
CA CYS A 197 -4.43 23.86 -6.11
C CYS A 197 -5.41 25.02 -5.87
N LYS A 198 -5.16 25.91 -4.92
CA LYS A 198 -6.02 27.08 -4.67
C LYS A 198 -6.12 28.01 -5.88
N LEU A 199 -5.01 28.22 -6.60
CA LEU A 199 -5.01 29.05 -7.81
C LEU A 199 -5.73 28.41 -8.99
N SER A 200 -5.64 27.08 -9.11
CA SER A 200 -6.04 26.38 -10.34
C SER A 200 -7.42 25.74 -10.24
N LEU A 201 -7.79 25.27 -9.05
CA LEU A 201 -9.03 24.55 -8.74
C LEU A 201 -10.01 25.50 -8.03
N ASP A 202 -10.47 26.49 -8.79
CA ASP A 202 -11.52 27.42 -8.40
C ASP A 202 -12.91 26.90 -8.80
N ASP A 203 -13.95 27.66 -8.45
CA ASP A 203 -15.36 27.32 -8.75
C ASP A 203 -15.68 27.31 -10.25
N SER A 204 -14.74 27.71 -11.13
CA SER A 204 -14.93 27.69 -12.58
C SER A 204 -14.76 26.28 -13.19
N VAL A 205 -14.31 25.30 -12.41
CA VAL A 205 -14.12 23.92 -12.89
C VAL A 205 -15.49 23.24 -13.05
N ALA A 206 -15.91 23.06 -14.31
CA ALA A 206 -17.23 22.53 -14.63
C ALA A 206 -17.32 20.99 -14.56
N ASP A 207 -16.20 20.29 -14.75
CA ASP A 207 -16.17 18.82 -14.85
C ASP A 207 -14.97 18.19 -14.12
N ILE A 208 -15.13 16.93 -13.72
CA ILE A 208 -14.14 16.15 -12.99
C ILE A 208 -12.89 15.87 -13.81
N GLU A 209 -12.98 15.82 -15.13
CA GLU A 209 -11.81 15.58 -15.99
C GLU A 209 -10.88 16.79 -15.97
N GLN A 210 -11.45 18.00 -16.00
CA GLN A 210 -10.71 19.25 -15.81
C GLN A 210 -10.15 19.36 -14.39
N PHE A 211 -10.92 18.95 -13.37
CA PHE A 211 -10.44 18.89 -12.00
C PHE A 211 -9.21 17.97 -11.89
N THR A 212 -9.29 16.79 -12.50
CA THR A 212 -8.25 15.77 -12.46
C THR A 212 -6.97 16.23 -13.17
N SER A 213 -7.08 16.83 -14.35
CA SER A 213 -5.92 17.33 -15.10
C SER A 213 -5.19 18.44 -14.33
N LYS A 214 -5.92 19.44 -13.85
CA LYS A 214 -5.37 20.54 -13.03
C LYS A 214 -4.74 20.03 -11.73
N LEU A 215 -5.37 19.06 -11.06
CA LEU A 215 -4.82 18.41 -9.86
C LEU A 215 -3.48 17.73 -10.15
N LEU A 216 -3.39 16.98 -11.26
CA LEU A 216 -2.18 16.28 -11.66
C LEU A 216 -1.07 17.25 -12.08
N ASP A 217 -1.41 18.38 -12.71
CA ASP A 217 -0.43 19.39 -13.09
C ASP A 217 0.13 20.13 -11.88
N ALA A 218 -0.72 20.44 -10.89
CA ALA A 218 -0.27 20.93 -9.58
C ALA A 218 0.63 19.91 -8.89
N ALA A 219 0.26 18.62 -8.90
CA ALA A 219 1.07 17.54 -8.32
C ALA A 219 2.42 17.40 -9.04
N ARG A 220 2.46 17.38 -10.38
CA ARG A 220 3.71 17.26 -11.16
C ARG A 220 4.65 18.44 -10.95
N SER A 221 4.10 19.62 -10.67
CA SER A 221 4.86 20.85 -10.44
C SER A 221 5.43 20.96 -9.01
N SER A 222 4.83 20.25 -8.04
CA SER A 222 5.17 20.34 -6.61
C SER A 222 5.81 19.06 -6.06
N ILE A 223 5.58 17.91 -6.70
CA ILE A 223 5.99 16.58 -6.25
C ILE A 223 6.95 15.96 -7.27
N PRO A 224 8.13 15.46 -6.85
CA PRO A 224 9.04 14.80 -7.77
C PRO A 224 8.52 13.41 -8.16
N PHE A 225 8.06 13.27 -9.40
CA PHE A 225 7.71 11.96 -9.99
C PHE A 225 8.98 11.20 -10.38
N HIS A 226 9.29 10.13 -9.64
CA HIS A 226 10.45 9.29 -9.96
C HIS A 226 10.20 8.40 -11.18
N LYS A 227 10.96 8.58 -12.27
CA LYS A 227 11.18 7.50 -13.25
C LYS A 227 12.06 6.46 -12.57
N GLY A 228 11.49 5.31 -12.25
CA GLY A 228 12.13 4.25 -11.45
C GLY A 228 13.37 3.65 -12.10
N THR A 229 14.52 4.31 -12.05
CA THR A 229 15.80 3.60 -12.06
C THR A 229 15.87 2.87 -10.73
N LYS A 230 15.48 1.57 -10.73
CA LYS A 230 15.67 0.70 -9.56
C LYS A 230 17.13 0.84 -9.15
N ASN A 231 17.40 1.54 -8.05
CA ASN A 231 18.71 1.52 -7.43
C ASN A 231 19.04 0.04 -7.23
N LYS A 232 20.13 -0.44 -7.83
CA LYS A 232 20.56 -1.83 -7.66
C LYS A 232 20.63 -2.07 -6.16
N THR A 233 19.69 -2.86 -5.65
CA THR A 233 19.61 -3.15 -4.23
C THR A 233 20.93 -3.81 -3.86
N ARG A 234 21.69 -3.16 -2.96
CA ARG A 234 22.93 -3.75 -2.49
C ARG A 234 22.56 -5.04 -1.77
N VAL A 235 23.08 -6.15 -2.27
CA VAL A 235 22.89 -7.46 -1.63
C VAL A 235 23.42 -7.37 -0.19
N PRO A 236 22.58 -7.63 0.83
CA PRO A 236 22.92 -7.34 2.23
C PRO A 236 24.09 -8.18 2.77
N TRP A 237 24.39 -9.33 2.14
CA TRP A 237 25.52 -10.19 2.48
C TRP A 237 26.85 -9.74 1.85
N PHE A 238 26.87 -8.73 0.96
CA PHE A 238 28.10 -8.32 0.28
C PHE A 238 28.83 -7.23 1.07
N THR A 239 29.73 -7.66 1.93
CA THR A 239 30.53 -6.81 2.83
C THR A 239 31.80 -6.28 2.15
N GLN A 240 32.50 -5.37 2.83
CA GLN A 240 33.83 -4.90 2.41
C GLN A 240 34.85 -6.06 2.34
N GLU A 241 34.75 -7.03 3.26
CA GLU A 241 35.57 -8.24 3.25
C GLU A 241 35.34 -9.09 1.99
N CYS A 242 34.08 -9.29 1.57
CA CYS A 242 33.77 -9.97 0.31
C CYS A 242 34.40 -9.24 -0.89
N ARG A 243 34.37 -7.89 -0.89
CA ARG A 243 34.97 -7.08 -1.94
C ARG A 243 36.49 -7.23 -1.96
N GLN A 244 37.13 -7.25 -0.79
CA GLN A 244 38.57 -7.40 -0.67
C GLN A 244 39.04 -8.80 -1.08
N ALA A 245 38.38 -9.85 -0.61
CA ALA A 245 38.68 -11.23 -1.00
C ALA A 245 38.53 -11.46 -2.52
N LEU A 246 37.54 -10.84 -3.16
CA LEU A 246 37.39 -10.89 -4.62
C LEU A 246 38.48 -10.12 -5.37
N ARG A 247 38.95 -8.99 -4.82
CA ARG A 247 40.07 -8.23 -5.38
C ARG A 247 41.38 -9.02 -5.28
N GLU A 248 41.67 -9.61 -4.12
CA GLU A 248 42.83 -10.46 -3.88
C GLU A 248 42.84 -11.68 -4.82
N ARG A 249 41.69 -12.36 -4.96
CA ARG A 249 41.51 -13.44 -5.93
C ARG A 249 41.81 -13.00 -7.37
N LYS A 250 41.27 -11.85 -7.80
CA LYS A 250 41.51 -11.31 -9.15
C LYS A 250 42.98 -10.91 -9.35
N LYS A 251 43.63 -10.36 -8.32
CA LYS A 251 45.06 -10.00 -8.35
C LYS A 251 45.93 -11.25 -8.50
N ALA A 252 45.68 -12.29 -7.71
CA ALA A 252 46.39 -13.57 -7.79
C ALA A 252 46.13 -14.28 -9.13
N GLN A 253 44.90 -14.23 -9.64
CA GLN A 253 44.53 -14.79 -10.95
C GLN A 253 45.31 -14.09 -12.09
N ARG A 254 45.36 -12.75 -12.10
CA ARG A 254 46.12 -11.99 -13.09
C ARG A 254 47.62 -12.25 -12.99
N LYS A 255 48.16 -12.39 -11.78
CA LYS A 255 49.59 -12.70 -11.57
C LYS A 255 49.94 -14.09 -12.09
N TYR A 256 49.09 -15.09 -11.83
CA TYR A 256 49.26 -16.43 -12.40
C TYR A 256 49.23 -16.45 -13.94
N PHE A 257 48.27 -15.75 -14.56
CA PHE A 257 48.21 -15.68 -16.03
C PHE A 257 49.34 -14.87 -16.68
N LYS A 258 49.93 -13.89 -15.97
CA LYS A 258 51.11 -13.17 -16.44
C LYS A 258 52.40 -13.97 -16.29
N THR A 259 52.56 -14.66 -15.17
CA THR A 259 53.76 -15.43 -14.83
C THR A 259 53.33 -16.79 -14.29
N PRO A 260 53.15 -17.80 -15.17
CA PRO A 260 52.69 -19.13 -14.78
C PRO A 260 53.81 -19.90 -14.04
N SER A 261 53.86 -19.71 -12.73
CA SER A 261 54.74 -20.48 -11.83
C SER A 261 53.90 -21.32 -10.87
N PHE A 262 54.48 -22.42 -10.36
CA PHE A 262 53.84 -23.27 -9.37
C PHE A 262 53.42 -22.47 -8.12
N GLU A 263 54.28 -21.57 -7.65
CA GLU A 263 53.99 -20.70 -6.50
C GLU A 263 52.78 -19.77 -6.77
N ASN A 264 52.72 -19.16 -7.96
CA ASN A 264 51.59 -18.29 -8.33
C ASN A 264 50.28 -19.09 -8.50
N PHE A 265 50.36 -20.35 -8.96
CA PHE A 265 49.22 -21.26 -9.03
C PHE A 265 48.68 -21.62 -7.65
N VAL A 266 49.56 -21.98 -6.71
CA VAL A 266 49.21 -22.28 -5.31
C VAL A 266 48.57 -21.05 -4.65
N ASN A 267 49.15 -19.86 -4.85
CA ASN A 267 48.60 -18.61 -4.33
C ASN A 267 47.20 -18.31 -4.93
N PHE A 268 47.00 -18.49 -6.23
CA PHE A 268 45.69 -18.33 -6.86
C PHE A 268 44.65 -19.30 -6.29
N LYS A 269 44.98 -20.58 -6.12
CA LYS A 269 44.10 -21.59 -5.50
C LYS A 269 43.74 -21.20 -4.05
N LYS A 270 44.73 -20.76 -3.26
CA LYS A 270 44.53 -20.26 -1.89
C LYS A 270 43.57 -19.08 -1.84
N GLN A 271 43.79 -18.05 -2.68
CA GLN A 271 42.90 -16.88 -2.72
C GLN A 271 41.51 -17.21 -3.28
N LYS A 272 41.39 -18.18 -4.20
CA LYS A 272 40.09 -18.69 -4.69
C LYS A 272 39.31 -19.38 -3.58
N ALA A 273 39.95 -20.23 -2.79
CA ALA A 273 39.34 -20.89 -1.63
C ALA A 273 38.92 -19.87 -0.55
N LYS A 274 39.80 -18.92 -0.21
CA LYS A 274 39.51 -17.84 0.75
C LYS A 274 38.31 -17.00 0.30
N ALA A 275 38.24 -16.59 -0.96
CA ALA A 275 37.10 -15.85 -1.49
C ALA A 275 35.79 -16.67 -1.45
N LYS A 276 35.84 -17.97 -1.77
CA LYS A 276 34.67 -18.86 -1.69
C LYS A 276 34.18 -19.00 -0.24
N PHE A 277 35.09 -19.17 0.72
CA PHE A 277 34.79 -19.26 2.14
C PHE A 277 34.15 -17.96 2.66
N VAL A 278 34.79 -16.81 2.45
CA VAL A 278 34.30 -15.49 2.91
C VAL A 278 32.90 -15.20 2.34
N ILE A 279 32.66 -15.49 1.07
CA ILE A 279 31.34 -15.29 0.46
C ILE A 279 30.30 -16.25 1.07
N LYS A 280 30.64 -17.53 1.26
CA LYS A 280 29.73 -18.51 1.86
C LYS A 280 29.40 -18.14 3.31
N ASN A 281 30.40 -17.73 4.09
CA ASN A 281 30.24 -17.32 5.47
C ASN A 281 29.39 -16.04 5.58
N SER A 282 29.68 -15.03 4.76
CA SER A 282 28.90 -13.78 4.77
C SER A 282 27.44 -13.99 4.36
N LYS A 283 27.18 -14.87 3.36
CA LYS A 283 25.82 -15.30 3.01
C LYS A 283 25.13 -16.02 4.17
N LYS A 284 25.82 -16.96 4.83
CA LYS A 284 25.30 -17.70 5.99
C LYS A 284 24.98 -16.76 7.15
N GLN A 285 25.89 -15.84 7.49
CA GLN A 285 25.70 -14.90 8.58
C GLN A 285 24.57 -13.92 8.30
N SER A 286 24.53 -13.34 7.10
CA SER A 286 23.42 -12.46 6.68
C SER A 286 22.07 -13.19 6.71
N TRP A 287 22.03 -14.46 6.30
CA TRP A 287 20.82 -15.27 6.38
C TRP A 287 20.42 -15.58 7.83
N LYS A 288 21.39 -15.92 8.69
CA LYS A 288 21.17 -16.12 10.13
C LYS A 288 20.59 -14.87 10.77
N THR A 289 21.18 -13.69 10.55
CA THR A 289 20.64 -12.40 11.02
C THR A 289 19.22 -12.13 10.48
N TYR A 290 18.96 -12.48 9.22
CA TYR A 290 17.64 -12.29 8.61
C TYR A 290 16.55 -13.17 9.24
N VAL A 291 16.86 -14.44 9.53
CA VAL A 291 15.92 -15.37 10.19
C VAL A 291 15.78 -15.02 11.67
N SER A 292 16.88 -14.75 12.37
CA SER A 292 16.90 -14.37 13.79
C SER A 292 16.25 -13.01 14.08
N SER A 293 15.95 -12.19 13.07
CA SER A 293 15.14 -10.99 13.23
C SER A 293 13.62 -11.25 13.23
N LEU A 294 13.20 -12.52 13.32
CA LEU A 294 11.81 -12.89 13.64
C LEU A 294 11.66 -12.96 15.16
N ASN A 295 10.68 -12.23 15.71
CA ASN A 295 10.34 -12.24 17.12
C ASN A 295 8.82 -12.26 17.30
N SER A 296 8.34 -12.42 18.54
CA SER A 296 6.91 -12.43 18.89
C SER A 296 6.15 -11.15 18.49
N ASN A 297 6.86 -10.01 18.42
CA ASN A 297 6.30 -8.71 18.02
C ASN A 297 6.31 -8.48 16.50
N THR A 298 6.77 -9.44 15.70
CA THR A 298 6.81 -9.30 14.24
C THR A 298 5.43 -9.51 13.66
N SER A 299 4.92 -8.54 12.88
CA SER A 299 3.61 -8.68 12.25
C SER A 299 3.49 -9.93 11.38
N SER A 300 2.34 -10.61 11.45
CA SER A 300 2.06 -11.85 10.70
C SER A 300 2.36 -11.73 9.19
N LYS A 301 2.13 -10.54 8.59
CA LYS A 301 2.49 -10.23 7.19
C LYS A 301 3.99 -10.36 6.91
N THR A 302 4.83 -9.87 7.81
CA THR A 302 6.30 -9.93 7.71
C THR A 302 6.80 -11.34 7.92
N VAL A 303 6.25 -12.07 8.90
CA VAL A 303 6.54 -13.48 9.15
C VAL A 303 6.22 -14.32 7.90
N SER A 304 5.01 -14.21 7.38
CA SER A 304 4.56 -14.91 6.16
C SER A 304 5.42 -14.58 4.94
N LYS A 305 5.88 -13.33 4.80
CA LYS A 305 6.81 -12.94 3.73
C LYS A 305 8.17 -13.60 3.90
N LYS A 306 8.73 -13.65 5.11
CA LYS A 306 9.99 -14.32 5.41
C LYS A 306 9.91 -15.84 5.16
N ILE A 307 8.85 -16.49 5.62
CA ILE A 307 8.59 -17.92 5.38
C ILE A 307 8.53 -18.23 3.88
N ARG A 308 7.85 -17.40 3.07
CA ARG A 308 7.83 -17.57 1.61
C ARG A 308 9.22 -17.49 0.98
N LYS A 309 10.08 -16.59 1.46
CA LYS A 309 11.48 -16.52 1.01
C LYS A 309 12.28 -17.75 1.42
N ILE A 310 12.06 -18.28 2.63
CA ILE A 310 12.70 -19.50 3.11
C ILE A 310 12.33 -20.70 2.24
N LYS A 311 11.03 -20.81 1.88
CA LYS A 311 10.53 -21.85 0.96
C LYS A 311 10.96 -21.66 -0.50
N GLY A 312 11.80 -20.67 -0.82
CA GLY A 312 12.23 -20.39 -2.19
C GLY A 312 11.12 -19.91 -3.14
N LYS A 313 9.92 -19.60 -2.65
CA LYS A 313 8.75 -19.19 -3.45
C LYS A 313 8.81 -17.71 -3.86
N ASN A 314 10.01 -17.25 -4.21
CA ASN A 314 10.31 -15.85 -4.49
C ASN A 314 10.78 -15.70 -5.95
N CYS A 315 10.03 -16.30 -6.87
CA CYS A 315 10.15 -16.01 -8.29
C CYS A 315 9.00 -15.05 -8.64
N ALA A 316 9.33 -13.90 -9.22
CA ALA A 316 8.38 -13.31 -10.16
C ALA A 316 8.11 -14.43 -11.18
N PRO A 317 6.86 -14.82 -11.43
CA PRO A 317 6.61 -15.80 -12.46
C PRO A 317 7.16 -15.19 -13.75
N SER A 318 8.18 -15.81 -14.33
CA SER A 318 8.37 -15.76 -15.78
C SER A 318 7.21 -16.56 -16.34
N CYS A 319 6.03 -15.94 -16.39
CA CYS A 319 4.81 -16.59 -16.84
C CYS A 319 4.82 -16.61 -18.35
N HIS A 320 5.26 -17.73 -18.90
CA HIS A 320 4.90 -18.14 -20.24
C HIS A 320 3.46 -18.65 -20.15
N LEU A 321 2.48 -17.88 -20.64
CA LEU A 321 1.12 -18.39 -20.81
C LEU A 321 1.11 -19.41 -21.95
N LYS A 322 0.34 -20.48 -21.76
CA LYS A 322 0.07 -21.44 -22.83
C LYS A 322 -1.28 -21.12 -23.48
N LYS A 323 -1.29 -20.91 -24.79
CA LYS A 323 -2.50 -20.93 -25.61
C LYS A 323 -2.41 -22.15 -26.52
N ASP A 324 -3.34 -23.09 -26.40
CA ASP A 324 -3.44 -24.30 -27.24
C ASP A 324 -2.12 -25.10 -27.37
N GLY A 325 -1.36 -25.18 -26.28
CA GLY A 325 -0.08 -25.89 -26.22
C GLY A 325 1.15 -25.07 -26.63
N GLN A 326 1.00 -23.85 -27.16
CA GLN A 326 2.10 -22.95 -27.53
C GLN A 326 2.38 -21.89 -26.46
N ILE A 327 3.67 -21.57 -26.27
CA ILE A 327 4.14 -20.56 -25.31
C ILE A 327 4.06 -19.17 -25.96
N ILE A 328 3.29 -18.28 -25.36
CA ILE A 328 3.24 -16.86 -25.77
C ILE A 328 4.49 -16.15 -25.24
N SER A 329 5.31 -15.61 -26.14
CA SER A 329 6.57 -14.92 -25.80
C SER A 329 6.41 -13.41 -25.66
N ASN A 330 5.43 -12.81 -26.35
CA ASN A 330 5.24 -11.36 -26.40
C ASN A 330 4.36 -10.85 -25.24
N LEU A 331 4.80 -9.78 -24.57
CA LEU A 331 4.11 -9.20 -23.42
C LEU A 331 2.75 -8.58 -23.77
N LYS A 332 2.58 -8.08 -25.01
CA LYS A 332 1.29 -7.53 -25.46
C LYS A 332 0.28 -8.66 -25.68
N ASP A 333 0.67 -9.68 -26.44
CA ASP A 333 -0.18 -10.84 -26.73
C ASP A 333 -0.53 -11.61 -25.44
N HIS A 334 0.37 -11.62 -24.46
CA HIS A 334 0.10 -12.14 -23.11
C HIS A 334 -0.99 -11.34 -22.38
N ALA A 335 -0.98 -10.01 -22.48
CA ALA A 335 -2.02 -9.15 -21.91
C ALA A 335 -3.37 -9.33 -22.63
N ASP A 336 -3.34 -9.38 -23.96
CA ASP A 336 -4.54 -9.58 -24.79
C ASP A 336 -5.18 -10.95 -24.54
N HIS A 337 -4.40 -12.03 -24.42
CA HIS A 337 -4.96 -13.36 -24.14
C HIS A 337 -5.58 -13.47 -22.74
N LEU A 338 -4.99 -12.80 -21.74
CA LEU A 338 -5.62 -12.69 -20.41
C LEU A 338 -6.91 -11.88 -20.48
N ALA A 339 -6.90 -10.78 -21.23
CA ALA A 339 -8.08 -9.93 -21.38
C ALA A 339 -9.22 -10.66 -22.10
N GLU A 340 -8.92 -11.38 -23.18
CA GLU A 340 -9.84 -12.28 -23.91
C GLU A 340 -10.45 -13.32 -22.95
N THR A 341 -9.62 -13.99 -22.15
CA THR A 341 -10.11 -14.97 -21.18
C THR A 341 -11.07 -14.35 -20.16
N PHE A 342 -10.74 -13.17 -19.61
CA PHE A 342 -11.59 -12.47 -18.65
C PHE A 342 -12.89 -11.96 -19.28
N SER A 343 -12.82 -11.46 -20.52
CA SER A 343 -13.99 -11.03 -21.30
C SER A 343 -14.93 -12.22 -21.51
N ASN A 344 -14.40 -13.36 -21.95
CA ASN A 344 -15.18 -14.58 -22.17
C ASN A 344 -15.86 -15.03 -20.88
N ILE A 345 -15.18 -15.02 -19.73
CA ILE A 345 -15.79 -15.36 -18.43
C ILE A 345 -17.00 -14.48 -18.10
N SER A 346 -16.94 -13.20 -18.46
CA SER A 346 -18.03 -12.24 -18.22
C SER A 346 -19.15 -12.29 -19.27
N SER A 347 -18.91 -12.96 -20.39
CA SER A 347 -19.88 -13.07 -21.50
C SER A 347 -21.07 -13.94 -21.11
N SER A 348 -22.26 -13.50 -21.50
CA SER A 348 -23.51 -14.26 -21.37
C SER A 348 -23.50 -15.58 -22.15
N GLU A 349 -22.62 -15.73 -23.13
CA GLU A 349 -22.44 -16.98 -23.91
C GLU A 349 -21.99 -18.16 -23.02
N ASN A 350 -21.31 -17.90 -21.91
CA ASN A 350 -20.88 -18.92 -20.96
C ASN A 350 -21.94 -19.30 -19.92
N CYS A 351 -23.08 -18.62 -19.90
CA CYS A 351 -24.20 -18.95 -19.05
C CYS A 351 -25.04 -20.11 -19.62
N SER A 352 -25.81 -20.78 -18.77
CA SER A 352 -26.69 -21.86 -19.22
C SER A 352 -27.76 -21.35 -20.22
N LYS A 353 -28.16 -22.18 -21.19
CA LYS A 353 -29.20 -21.82 -22.18
C LYS A 353 -30.51 -21.40 -21.50
N ASN A 354 -30.87 -22.05 -20.39
CA ASN A 354 -32.05 -21.69 -19.60
C ASN A 354 -31.93 -20.28 -19.01
N PHE A 355 -30.76 -19.94 -18.45
CA PHE A 355 -30.51 -18.60 -17.92
C PHE A 355 -30.54 -17.53 -19.03
N GLN A 356 -30.00 -17.80 -20.22
CA GLN A 356 -30.05 -16.85 -21.33
C GLN A 356 -31.49 -16.50 -21.72
N GLN A 357 -32.40 -17.48 -21.75
CA GLN A 357 -33.82 -17.24 -22.00
C GLN A 357 -34.47 -16.41 -20.88
N THR A 358 -34.20 -16.76 -19.62
CA THR A 358 -34.67 -15.99 -18.45
C THR A 358 -34.15 -14.56 -18.47
N LYS A 359 -32.88 -14.36 -18.80
CA LYS A 359 -32.22 -13.06 -18.92
C LYS A 359 -32.90 -12.21 -20.00
N GLN A 360 -33.08 -12.76 -21.21
CA GLN A 360 -33.75 -12.07 -22.30
C GLN A 360 -35.21 -11.70 -21.99
N GLY A 361 -35.92 -12.52 -21.21
CA GLY A 361 -37.27 -12.22 -20.76
C GLY A 361 -37.31 -11.13 -19.70
N ALA A 362 -36.43 -11.22 -18.70
CA ALA A 362 -36.39 -10.29 -17.58
C ALA A 362 -35.87 -8.90 -17.98
N GLU A 363 -34.81 -8.82 -18.80
CA GLU A 363 -34.22 -7.55 -19.21
C GLU A 363 -35.12 -6.71 -20.13
N LYS A 364 -36.20 -7.28 -20.68
CA LYS A 364 -37.25 -6.51 -21.37
C LYS A 364 -38.07 -5.64 -20.43
N GLN A 365 -38.12 -5.96 -19.14
CA GLN A 365 -38.82 -5.15 -18.14
C GLN A 365 -37.94 -3.97 -17.75
N ASN A 366 -38.34 -2.76 -18.14
CA ASN A 366 -37.66 -1.53 -17.72
C ASN A 366 -37.96 -1.25 -16.25
N LEU A 367 -36.92 -1.30 -15.41
CA LEU A 367 -36.99 -0.92 -14.01
C LEU A 367 -37.03 0.61 -13.92
N ASN A 368 -38.15 1.17 -13.47
CA ASN A 368 -38.31 2.60 -13.31
C ASN A 368 -37.98 3.03 -11.88
N PHE A 369 -36.83 3.69 -11.70
CA PHE A 369 -36.39 4.22 -10.41
C PHE A 369 -36.78 5.70 -10.19
N SER A 370 -37.44 6.34 -11.15
CA SER A 370 -37.61 7.80 -11.24
C SER A 370 -38.60 8.42 -10.24
N PHE A 371 -39.21 7.63 -9.36
CA PHE A 371 -39.98 8.18 -8.24
C PHE A 371 -38.99 8.77 -7.22
N GLU A 372 -39.03 10.08 -7.02
CA GLU A 372 -38.30 10.72 -5.93
C GLU A 372 -39.02 10.38 -4.62
N ASP A 373 -38.50 9.36 -3.94
CA ASP A 373 -38.84 9.08 -2.56
C ASP A 373 -38.11 10.07 -1.64
N ASN A 374 -38.78 10.54 -0.58
CA ASN A 374 -38.24 11.51 0.40
C ASN A 374 -37.19 10.88 1.34
N GLU A 375 -36.63 9.76 0.94
CA GLU A 375 -35.64 9.03 1.71
C GLU A 375 -34.33 9.81 1.87
N PRO A 376 -33.72 9.80 3.07
CA PRO A 376 -32.52 10.59 3.35
C PRO A 376 -31.35 10.33 2.41
N TYR A 377 -31.25 9.12 1.85
CA TYR A 377 -30.18 8.74 0.93
C TYR A 377 -30.26 9.45 -0.43
N ASN A 378 -31.39 10.06 -0.80
CA ASN A 378 -31.50 10.82 -2.06
C ASN A 378 -30.94 12.25 -1.94
N ASN A 379 -30.64 12.70 -0.72
CA ASN A 379 -30.11 14.04 -0.50
C ASN A 379 -28.68 14.20 -1.06
N PRO A 380 -28.26 15.43 -1.43
CA PRO A 380 -26.87 15.71 -1.77
C PRO A 380 -25.92 15.40 -0.62
N PHE A 381 -24.70 15.04 -0.96
CA PHE A 381 -23.67 14.73 0.02
C PHE A 381 -23.19 15.97 0.78
N LEU A 382 -22.82 15.74 2.04
CA LEU A 382 -22.29 16.75 2.95
C LEU A 382 -20.76 16.74 2.98
N MET A 383 -20.17 17.89 3.34
CA MET A 383 -18.71 18.03 3.50
C MET A 383 -18.14 17.04 4.53
N ALA A 384 -18.89 16.75 5.59
CA ALA A 384 -18.48 15.78 6.61
C ALA A 384 -18.35 14.36 6.02
N GLU A 385 -19.24 13.96 5.13
CA GLU A 385 -19.19 12.65 4.46
C GLU A 385 -17.96 12.54 3.55
N LEU A 386 -17.64 13.60 2.81
CA LEU A 386 -16.44 13.67 1.97
C LEU A 386 -15.15 13.59 2.80
N LYS A 387 -15.05 14.38 3.89
CA LYS A 387 -13.87 14.33 4.78
C LYS A 387 -13.72 12.95 5.42
N ASN A 388 -14.82 12.36 5.89
CA ASN A 388 -14.83 11.01 6.47
C ASN A 388 -14.41 9.95 5.45
N SER A 389 -14.89 10.05 4.20
CA SER A 389 -14.54 9.09 3.15
C SER A 389 -13.05 9.16 2.81
N ILE A 390 -12.43 10.36 2.79
CA ILE A 390 -10.98 10.54 2.58
C ILE A 390 -10.18 9.97 3.76
N VAL A 391 -10.60 10.20 5.00
CA VAL A 391 -9.89 9.67 6.20
C VAL A 391 -9.93 8.14 6.25
N LYS A 392 -11.07 7.52 5.94
CA LYS A 392 -11.23 6.05 5.88
C LYS A 392 -10.42 5.40 4.75
N SER A 393 -9.93 6.17 3.77
CA SER A 393 -9.18 5.62 2.63
C SER A 393 -7.85 5.00 3.06
N ASN A 394 -7.49 3.85 2.49
CA ASN A 394 -6.15 3.29 2.60
C ASN A 394 -5.29 3.71 1.41
N GLU A 395 -3.96 3.76 1.58
CA GLU A 395 -3.06 3.99 0.46
C GLU A 395 -3.20 2.87 -0.58
N SER A 396 -3.78 3.21 -1.73
CA SER A 396 -4.03 2.32 -2.85
C SER A 396 -3.16 2.73 -4.04
N ALA A 397 -2.91 1.77 -4.93
CA ALA A 397 -2.42 2.08 -6.27
C ALA A 397 -3.44 2.97 -7.01
N ALA A 398 -2.92 3.92 -7.78
CA ALA A 398 -3.71 4.80 -8.64
C ALA A 398 -4.35 4.01 -9.79
N GLY A 399 -5.48 4.53 -10.29
CA GLY A 399 -6.15 4.04 -11.49
C GLY A 399 -5.46 4.52 -12.78
N ALA A 400 -6.20 4.48 -13.89
CA ALA A 400 -5.74 4.98 -15.19
C ALA A 400 -5.46 6.49 -15.17
N ASP A 401 -6.14 7.23 -14.30
CA ASP A 401 -6.00 8.67 -14.08
C ASP A 401 -4.68 9.06 -13.39
N GLY A 402 -4.01 8.15 -12.69
CA GLY A 402 -2.77 8.45 -11.97
C GLY A 402 -2.96 9.30 -10.70
N VAL A 403 -4.18 9.43 -10.19
CA VAL A 403 -4.49 10.14 -8.94
C VAL A 403 -4.26 9.23 -7.75
N TYR A 404 -3.52 9.71 -6.74
CA TYR A 404 -3.28 9.00 -5.48
C TYR A 404 -4.08 9.62 -4.33
N TYR A 405 -4.49 8.80 -3.36
CA TYR A 405 -5.17 9.28 -2.14
C TYR A 405 -4.36 10.31 -1.34
N GLN A 406 -3.02 10.32 -1.48
CA GLN A 406 -2.17 11.33 -0.87
C GLN A 406 -2.51 12.74 -1.38
N PHE A 407 -2.86 12.88 -2.66
CA PHE A 407 -3.28 14.17 -3.21
C PHE A 407 -4.58 14.64 -2.55
N LEU A 408 -5.52 13.72 -2.34
CA LEU A 408 -6.83 14.04 -1.72
C LEU A 408 -6.70 14.44 -0.25
N ARG A 409 -5.78 13.81 0.50
CA ARG A 409 -5.54 14.13 1.92
C ARG A 409 -4.88 15.49 2.14
N HIS A 410 -4.18 16.01 1.13
CA HIS A 410 -3.48 17.29 1.18
C HIS A 410 -4.17 18.38 0.35
N LEU A 411 -5.40 18.15 -0.11
CA LEU A 411 -6.20 19.17 -0.79
C LEU A 411 -6.63 20.26 0.20
N PRO A 412 -6.51 21.54 -0.18
CA PRO A 412 -7.09 22.65 0.57
C PRO A 412 -8.62 22.56 0.68
N GLU A 413 -9.18 23.16 1.73
CA GLU A 413 -10.63 23.11 1.99
C GLU A 413 -11.47 23.74 0.87
N SER A 414 -11.01 24.83 0.25
CA SER A 414 -11.67 25.43 -0.92
C SER A 414 -11.81 24.44 -2.08
N CYS A 415 -10.75 23.69 -2.39
CA CYS A 415 -10.76 22.69 -3.45
C CYS A 415 -11.61 21.46 -3.08
N LEU A 416 -11.74 21.13 -1.78
CA LEU A 416 -12.69 20.11 -1.31
C LEU A 416 -14.13 20.55 -1.51
N HIS A 417 -14.45 21.84 -1.35
CA HIS A 417 -15.78 22.37 -1.68
C HIS A 417 -16.10 22.24 -3.17
N THR A 418 -15.15 22.59 -4.05
CA THR A 418 -15.31 22.39 -5.50
C THR A 418 -15.49 20.90 -5.84
N LEU A 419 -14.69 20.01 -5.23
CA LEU A 419 -14.84 18.57 -5.41
C LEU A 419 -16.21 18.05 -4.95
N LEU A 420 -16.72 18.54 -3.81
CA LEU A 420 -18.04 18.19 -3.30
C LEU A 420 -19.15 18.65 -4.26
N LYS A 421 -19.06 19.87 -4.80
CA LYS A 421 -20.01 20.37 -5.81
C LYS A 421 -20.03 19.44 -7.04
N LEU A 422 -18.86 19.04 -7.54
CA LEU A 422 -18.75 18.10 -8.67
C LEU A 422 -19.37 16.73 -8.33
N PHE A 423 -19.11 16.20 -7.14
CA PHE A 423 -19.72 14.94 -6.69
C PHE A 423 -21.24 15.03 -6.56
N ASN A 424 -21.75 16.14 -6.03
CA ASN A 424 -23.19 16.38 -5.94
C ASN A 424 -23.84 16.56 -7.32
N ASN A 425 -23.16 17.21 -8.27
CA ASN A 425 -23.64 17.28 -9.65
C ASN A 425 -23.77 15.88 -10.25
N ILE A 426 -22.72 15.05 -10.15
CA ILE A 426 -22.75 13.64 -10.60
C ILE A 426 -23.87 12.86 -9.90
N TRP A 427 -24.10 13.11 -8.61
CA TRP A 427 -25.16 12.47 -7.84
C TRP A 427 -26.56 12.86 -8.32
N THR A 428 -26.76 14.14 -8.65
CA THR A 428 -28.05 14.65 -9.13
C THR A 428 -28.37 14.24 -10.56
N THR A 429 -27.37 14.25 -11.46
CA THR A 429 -27.58 13.87 -12.86
C THR A 429 -27.54 12.35 -13.05
N GLY A 430 -26.81 11.64 -12.19
CA GLY A 430 -26.50 10.22 -12.36
C GLY A 430 -25.42 9.94 -13.42
N ASP A 431 -24.84 10.97 -14.03
CA ASP A 431 -23.92 10.83 -15.16
C ASP A 431 -22.49 10.57 -14.69
N ILE A 432 -22.02 9.35 -14.93
CA ILE A 432 -20.67 8.93 -14.54
C ILE A 432 -19.68 9.25 -15.66
N PRO A 433 -18.56 9.93 -15.33
CA PRO A 433 -17.50 10.27 -16.27
C PRO A 433 -17.00 9.06 -17.07
N PRO A 434 -16.76 9.19 -18.39
CA PRO A 434 -16.24 8.09 -19.21
C PRO A 434 -14.93 7.50 -18.69
N SER A 435 -14.03 8.36 -18.20
CA SER A 435 -12.75 7.96 -17.58
C SER A 435 -12.89 7.05 -16.37
N TRP A 436 -14.05 7.03 -15.70
CA TRP A 436 -14.33 6.14 -14.56
C TRP A 436 -14.95 4.79 -14.96
N ARG A 437 -15.49 4.69 -16.18
CA ARG A 437 -16.01 3.44 -16.75
C ARG A 437 -14.89 2.52 -17.25
N GLU A 438 -13.71 3.08 -17.50
CA GLU A 438 -12.51 2.34 -17.89
C GLU A 438 -11.69 1.89 -16.66
N ALA A 439 -11.38 0.59 -16.56
CA ALA A 439 -10.57 0.03 -15.49
C ALA A 439 -9.25 -0.56 -16.01
N SER A 440 -8.15 -0.31 -15.28
CA SER A 440 -6.87 -0.98 -15.51
C SER A 440 -6.80 -2.26 -14.68
N VAL A 441 -6.85 -3.42 -15.32
CA VAL A 441 -6.83 -4.74 -14.66
C VAL A 441 -5.40 -5.23 -14.48
N VAL A 442 -5.02 -5.54 -13.24
CA VAL A 442 -3.74 -6.18 -12.92
C VAL A 442 -3.99 -7.65 -12.56
N PRO A 443 -3.53 -8.62 -13.37
CA PRO A 443 -3.75 -10.04 -13.10
C PRO A 443 -2.85 -10.51 -11.96
N ILE A 444 -3.42 -11.11 -10.92
CA ILE A 444 -2.68 -11.70 -9.79
C ILE A 444 -2.86 -13.22 -9.78
N PRO A 445 -1.78 -14.02 -9.82
CA PRO A 445 -1.89 -15.48 -9.82
C PRO A 445 -2.48 -15.99 -8.49
N LYS A 446 -3.40 -16.95 -8.57
CA LYS A 446 -3.95 -17.63 -7.40
C LYS A 446 -2.83 -18.43 -6.70
N PRO A 447 -2.77 -18.39 -5.36
CA PRO A 447 -1.70 -19.05 -4.62
C PRO A 447 -1.74 -20.57 -4.84
N GLY A 448 -0.59 -21.16 -5.18
CA GLY A 448 -0.44 -22.62 -5.30
C GLY A 448 -0.98 -23.23 -6.60
N LYS A 449 -1.44 -22.41 -7.56
CA LYS A 449 -1.89 -22.87 -8.88
C LYS A 449 -0.85 -22.60 -9.96
N ASP A 450 -0.95 -23.33 -11.08
CA ASP A 450 -0.06 -23.13 -12.23
C ASP A 450 -0.27 -21.73 -12.84
N PRO A 451 0.77 -20.87 -12.86
CA PRO A 451 0.71 -19.55 -13.50
C PRO A 451 0.65 -19.58 -15.03
N SER A 452 0.80 -20.75 -15.66
CA SER A 452 0.74 -20.89 -17.13
C SER A 452 -0.70 -20.85 -17.67
N ASP A 453 -1.69 -21.09 -16.80
CA ASP A 453 -3.11 -21.10 -17.13
C ASP A 453 -3.78 -19.74 -16.81
N PRO A 454 -4.36 -19.04 -17.82
CA PRO A 454 -5.09 -17.79 -17.64
C PRO A 454 -6.22 -17.84 -16.59
N SER A 455 -6.93 -18.96 -16.44
CA SER A 455 -8.04 -19.11 -15.49
C SER A 455 -7.60 -19.07 -14.02
N ASN A 456 -6.30 -19.24 -13.77
CA ASN A 456 -5.72 -19.19 -12.45
C ASN A 456 -5.32 -17.78 -12.00
N TYR A 457 -5.58 -16.75 -12.80
CA TYR A 457 -5.39 -15.36 -12.41
C TYR A 457 -6.67 -14.75 -11.81
N ARG A 458 -6.50 -13.75 -10.96
CA ARG A 458 -7.55 -12.87 -10.44
C ARG A 458 -7.44 -11.52 -11.16
N PRO A 459 -8.49 -11.03 -11.83
CA PRO A 459 -8.49 -9.72 -12.47
C PRO A 459 -8.72 -8.61 -11.44
N ILE A 460 -7.65 -7.95 -10.95
CA ILE A 460 -7.81 -6.83 -10.00
C ILE A 460 -8.03 -5.53 -10.76
N ALA A 461 -9.23 -4.94 -10.68
CA ALA A 461 -9.55 -3.69 -11.35
C ALA A 461 -9.06 -2.47 -10.54
N LEU A 462 -8.17 -1.68 -11.15
CA LEU A 462 -7.73 -0.38 -10.62
C LEU A 462 -8.60 0.73 -11.23
N THR A 463 -9.60 1.17 -10.47
CA THR A 463 -10.41 2.37 -10.76
C THR A 463 -9.80 3.62 -10.13
N SER A 464 -10.22 4.79 -10.61
CA SER A 464 -9.82 6.12 -10.12
C SER A 464 -10.00 6.25 -8.60
N CYS A 465 -9.04 6.92 -7.94
CA CYS A 465 -9.16 7.25 -6.52
C CYS A 465 -10.31 8.24 -6.23
N LEU A 466 -10.64 9.13 -7.18
CA LEU A 466 -11.79 10.02 -7.06
C LEU A 466 -13.10 9.24 -7.12
N CYS A 467 -13.23 8.36 -8.12
CA CYS A 467 -14.38 7.45 -8.25
C CYS A 467 -14.59 6.63 -6.97
N LYS A 468 -13.52 6.00 -6.46
CA LYS A 468 -13.57 5.25 -5.19
C LYS A 468 -13.98 6.09 -3.98
N THR A 469 -13.68 7.39 -3.98
CA THR A 469 -14.09 8.28 -2.89
C THR A 469 -15.60 8.49 -2.92
N LEU A 470 -16.18 8.73 -4.10
CA LEU A 470 -17.62 8.81 -4.29
C LEU A 470 -18.31 7.47 -4.00
N GLU A 471 -17.79 6.35 -4.53
CA GLU A 471 -18.29 5.01 -4.25
C GLU A 471 -18.37 4.72 -2.75
N ARG A 472 -17.41 5.20 -1.95
CA ARG A 472 -17.41 5.03 -0.50
C ARG A 472 -18.55 5.80 0.17
N MET A 473 -18.83 7.01 -0.28
CA MET A 473 -19.92 7.83 0.25
C MET A 473 -21.28 7.19 -0.08
N VAL A 474 -21.46 6.75 -1.32
CA VAL A 474 -22.66 5.99 -1.75
C VAL A 474 -22.80 4.69 -0.97
N ASN A 475 -21.71 3.95 -0.77
CA ASN A 475 -21.73 2.69 -0.03
C ASN A 475 -22.08 2.92 1.46
N ASP A 476 -21.55 3.97 2.08
CA ASP A 476 -21.88 4.31 3.47
C ASP A 476 -23.38 4.59 3.62
N GLN A 477 -24.01 5.29 2.67
CA GLN A 477 -25.47 5.51 2.64
C GLN A 477 -26.26 4.22 2.38
N LEU A 478 -25.87 3.42 1.39
CA LEU A 478 -26.50 2.13 1.10
C LEU A 478 -26.48 1.20 2.31
N VAL A 479 -25.32 1.06 2.96
CA VAL A 479 -25.17 0.22 4.15
C VAL A 479 -26.05 0.74 5.30
N HIS A 480 -26.12 2.05 5.49
CA HIS A 480 -26.98 2.62 6.53
C HIS A 480 -28.45 2.22 6.34
N VAL A 481 -28.97 2.29 5.11
CA VAL A 481 -30.36 1.91 4.80
C VAL A 481 -30.58 0.39 4.93
N LEU A 482 -29.64 -0.42 4.44
CA LEU A 482 -29.75 -1.88 4.51
C LEU A 482 -29.78 -2.38 5.96
N GLU A 483 -28.95 -1.79 6.83
CA GLU A 483 -28.89 -2.16 8.25
C GLU A 483 -30.07 -1.56 9.04
N SER A 484 -30.49 -0.31 8.78
CA SER A 484 -31.61 0.31 9.50
C SER A 484 -32.95 -0.39 9.23
N ARG A 485 -33.15 -0.87 8.00
CA ARG A 485 -34.33 -1.63 7.58
C ARG A 485 -34.19 -3.16 7.79
N ASN A 486 -33.06 -3.64 8.33
CA ASN A 486 -32.76 -5.07 8.52
C ASN A 486 -32.96 -5.93 7.25
N LEU A 487 -32.57 -5.42 6.08
CA LEU A 487 -32.76 -6.10 4.80
C LEU A 487 -31.73 -7.22 4.55
N LEU A 488 -30.60 -7.19 5.26
CA LEU A 488 -29.59 -8.25 5.22
C LEU A 488 -29.89 -9.32 6.27
N SER A 489 -29.88 -10.58 5.85
CA SER A 489 -30.10 -11.70 6.76
C SER A 489 -29.02 -11.75 7.83
N ASN A 490 -29.41 -12.11 9.07
CA ASN A 490 -28.49 -12.35 10.17
C ASN A 490 -27.46 -13.45 9.86
N VAL A 491 -27.76 -14.34 8.92
CA VAL A 491 -26.85 -15.40 8.49
C VAL A 491 -25.66 -14.86 7.68
N GLN A 492 -25.82 -13.74 6.99
CA GLN A 492 -24.74 -13.10 6.23
C GLN A 492 -23.82 -12.31 7.16
N CYS A 493 -22.55 -12.71 7.23
CA CYS A 493 -21.51 -12.03 8.04
C CYS A 493 -20.39 -11.41 7.18
N GLY A 494 -20.36 -11.65 5.87
CA GLY A 494 -19.30 -11.13 4.99
C GLY A 494 -19.43 -9.63 4.74
N PHE A 495 -18.33 -8.88 4.81
CA PHE A 495 -18.26 -7.42 4.55
C PHE A 495 -19.28 -6.55 5.30
N ARG A 496 -19.83 -7.03 6.42
CA ARG A 496 -20.70 -6.25 7.30
C ARG A 496 -19.91 -5.70 8.47
N LYS A 497 -20.34 -4.55 8.98
CA LYS A 497 -19.74 -3.94 10.17
C LYS A 497 -20.04 -4.82 11.38
N ASP A 498 -19.09 -4.90 12.31
CA ASP A 498 -19.23 -5.64 13.58
C ASP A 498 -19.47 -7.16 13.44
N HIS A 499 -19.24 -7.70 12.23
CA HIS A 499 -19.28 -9.14 11.94
C HIS A 499 -17.91 -9.68 11.53
N SER A 500 -17.65 -10.95 11.85
CA SER A 500 -16.39 -11.61 11.50
C SER A 500 -16.57 -13.10 11.21
N THR A 501 -15.50 -13.75 10.76
CA THR A 501 -15.49 -15.21 10.60
C THR A 501 -15.68 -15.97 11.92
N LEU A 502 -15.45 -15.32 13.07
CA LEU A 502 -15.70 -15.91 14.38
C LEU A 502 -17.18 -16.16 14.63
N ASP A 503 -18.09 -15.33 14.09
CA ASP A 503 -19.54 -15.49 14.29
C ASP A 503 -20.01 -16.84 13.76
N HIS A 504 -19.49 -17.25 12.59
CA HIS A 504 -19.78 -18.55 12.00
C HIS A 504 -19.18 -19.71 12.80
N LEU A 505 -18.01 -19.52 13.40
CA LEU A 505 -17.39 -20.53 14.27
C LEU A 505 -18.18 -20.71 15.56
N VAL A 506 -18.62 -19.62 16.19
CA VAL A 506 -19.46 -19.67 17.39
C VAL A 506 -20.81 -20.32 17.10
N ARG A 507 -21.44 -20.01 15.95
CA ARG A 507 -22.66 -20.70 15.50
C ARG A 507 -22.43 -22.20 15.36
N LEU A 508 -21.36 -22.60 14.67
CA LEU A 508 -20.98 -24.00 14.49
C LEU A 508 -20.75 -24.70 15.84
N GLU A 509 -19.99 -24.09 16.74
CA GLU A 509 -19.71 -24.64 18.07
C GLU A 509 -20.98 -24.77 18.91
N THR A 510 -21.86 -23.76 18.88
CA THR A 510 -23.14 -23.77 19.59
C THR A 510 -24.01 -24.92 19.12
N LEU A 511 -24.08 -25.16 17.81
CA LEU A 511 -24.78 -26.29 17.23
C LEU A 511 -24.13 -27.61 17.65
N SER A 512 -22.80 -27.70 17.59
CA SER A 512 -22.06 -28.89 18.02
C SER A 512 -22.30 -29.26 19.48
N LYS A 513 -22.47 -28.26 20.36
CA LYS A 513 -22.84 -28.44 21.76
C LYS A 513 -24.31 -28.83 21.96
N ARG A 514 -25.23 -28.32 21.13
CA ARG A 514 -26.66 -28.67 21.16
C ARG A 514 -26.95 -30.09 20.70
N LEU A 515 -26.10 -30.65 19.84
CA LEU A 515 -26.20 -32.06 19.44
C LEU A 515 -26.05 -32.97 20.67
N SER A 516 -27.16 -33.61 21.06
CA SER A 516 -27.20 -34.55 22.18
C SER A 516 -26.23 -35.72 21.93
N PRO A 517 -25.50 -36.20 22.96
CA PRO A 517 -24.56 -37.31 22.82
C PRO A 517 -25.17 -38.57 22.18
N GLU A 518 -26.48 -38.79 22.34
CA GLU A 518 -27.05 -40.12 22.12
C GLU A 518 -27.61 -40.37 20.72
N LYS A 519 -28.08 -39.39 19.93
CA LYS A 519 -28.86 -39.73 18.70
C LYS A 519 -28.81 -38.76 17.51
N SER A 520 -28.00 -37.70 17.52
CA SER A 520 -28.03 -36.69 16.43
C SER A 520 -26.83 -36.79 15.48
N LYS A 521 -27.13 -37.00 14.19
CA LYS A 521 -26.18 -36.92 13.07
C LYS A 521 -26.26 -35.51 12.47
N PHE A 522 -25.12 -34.95 12.09
CA PHE A 522 -25.02 -33.58 11.57
C PHE A 522 -24.27 -33.56 10.25
N TRP A 523 -24.90 -33.02 9.21
CA TRP A 523 -24.33 -32.93 7.86
C TRP A 523 -24.13 -31.47 7.50
N ARG A 524 -22.95 -31.14 6.98
CA ARG A 524 -22.64 -29.79 6.48
C ARG A 524 -22.09 -29.85 5.07
N PHE A 525 -22.68 -29.07 4.19
CA PHE A 525 -22.27 -28.92 2.80
C PHE A 525 -21.66 -27.53 2.62
N PHE A 526 -20.46 -27.48 2.06
CA PHE A 526 -19.78 -26.26 1.67
C PHE A 526 -19.88 -26.12 0.17
N PHE A 527 -20.52 -25.06 -0.29
CA PHE A 527 -20.65 -24.71 -1.69
C PHE A 527 -19.66 -23.62 -2.06
N TYR A 528 -19.08 -23.74 -3.25
CA TYR A 528 -18.15 -22.75 -3.78
C TYR A 528 -18.67 -22.22 -5.12
N LEU A 529 -18.84 -20.90 -5.23
CA LEU A 529 -19.27 -20.25 -6.46
C LEU A 529 -18.08 -20.03 -7.42
N GLU A 530 -18.26 -20.37 -8.69
CA GLU A 530 -17.24 -20.16 -9.71
C GLU A 530 -17.21 -18.70 -10.17
N LYS A 531 -16.07 -18.03 -9.93
CA LYS A 531 -15.78 -16.67 -10.43
C LYS A 531 -16.93 -15.67 -10.14
N ALA A 532 -17.50 -15.75 -8.94
CA ALA A 532 -18.77 -15.12 -8.57
C ALA A 532 -18.87 -13.62 -8.92
N TYR A 533 -17.83 -12.84 -8.62
CA TYR A 533 -17.79 -11.41 -8.94
C TYR A 533 -17.84 -11.12 -10.44
N ASP A 534 -17.23 -11.98 -11.27
CA ASP A 534 -17.12 -11.79 -12.71
C ASP A 534 -18.41 -12.25 -13.44
N THR A 535 -19.20 -13.13 -12.83
CA THR A 535 -20.43 -13.72 -13.39
C THR A 535 -21.72 -13.10 -12.87
N THR A 536 -21.64 -12.21 -11.87
CA THR A 536 -22.84 -11.62 -11.23
C THR A 536 -23.71 -10.89 -12.24
N TRP A 537 -24.98 -11.25 -12.30
CA TRP A 537 -25.94 -10.65 -13.23
C TRP A 537 -26.33 -9.22 -12.80
N ARG A 538 -25.99 -8.22 -13.64
CA ARG A 538 -26.17 -6.80 -13.34
C ARG A 538 -27.63 -6.39 -13.22
N TYR A 539 -28.46 -6.77 -14.19
CA TYR A 539 -29.91 -6.53 -14.11
C TYR A 539 -30.51 -7.19 -12.87
N GLY A 540 -30.01 -8.39 -12.51
CA GLY A 540 -30.41 -9.07 -11.28
C GLY A 540 -30.14 -8.27 -10.00
N ILE A 541 -29.05 -7.49 -9.92
CA ILE A 541 -28.80 -6.58 -8.78
C ILE A 541 -29.80 -5.43 -8.77
N LEU A 542 -30.06 -4.83 -9.94
CA LEU A 542 -30.99 -3.70 -10.07
C LEU A 542 -32.42 -4.13 -9.74
N LYS A 543 -32.82 -5.32 -10.17
CA LYS A 543 -34.11 -5.92 -9.81
C LYS A 543 -34.24 -6.12 -8.31
N ASP A 544 -33.21 -6.69 -7.67
CA ASP A 544 -33.25 -6.88 -6.21
C ASP A 544 -33.34 -5.53 -5.46
N LEU A 545 -32.66 -4.48 -5.94
CA LEU A 545 -32.83 -3.12 -5.40
C LEU A 545 -34.25 -2.57 -5.61
N PHE A 546 -34.83 -2.83 -6.78
CA PHE A 546 -36.19 -2.42 -7.08
C PHE A 546 -37.22 -3.13 -6.17
N ASP A 547 -37.04 -4.44 -5.97
CA ASP A 547 -37.90 -5.28 -5.13
C ASP A 547 -37.77 -4.94 -3.64
N LEU A 548 -36.61 -4.43 -3.20
CA LEU A 548 -36.36 -3.89 -1.85
C LEU A 548 -36.84 -2.43 -1.69
N ASP A 549 -37.56 -1.91 -2.67
CA ASP A 549 -38.15 -0.56 -2.69
C ASP A 549 -37.13 0.59 -2.64
N PHE A 550 -35.94 0.40 -3.22
CA PHE A 550 -35.04 1.52 -3.48
C PHE A 550 -35.54 2.31 -4.69
N ARG A 551 -35.73 3.62 -4.50
CA ARG A 551 -36.13 4.60 -5.54
C ARG A 551 -35.25 5.85 -5.50
N GLY A 552 -35.23 6.62 -6.58
CA GLY A 552 -34.46 7.88 -6.66
C GLY A 552 -33.01 7.70 -7.10
N ARG A 553 -32.11 8.55 -6.57
CA ARG A 553 -30.76 8.77 -7.09
C ARG A 553 -29.82 7.60 -6.86
N LEU A 554 -29.94 6.90 -5.73
CA LEU A 554 -29.06 5.78 -5.38
C LEU A 554 -29.11 4.61 -6.37
N PRO A 555 -30.28 4.03 -6.70
CA PRO A 555 -30.36 2.95 -7.68
C PRO A 555 -30.01 3.44 -9.11
N ILE A 556 -30.32 4.69 -9.47
CA ILE A 556 -29.93 5.30 -10.75
C ILE A 556 -28.40 5.37 -10.87
N PHE A 557 -27.71 5.84 -9.82
CA PHE A 557 -26.26 5.88 -9.77
C PHE A 557 -25.66 4.47 -9.89
N ILE A 558 -26.20 3.47 -9.18
CA ILE A 558 -25.73 2.07 -9.27
C ILE A 558 -25.92 1.52 -10.69
N SER A 559 -27.07 1.79 -11.32
CA SER A 559 -27.35 1.41 -12.70
C SER A 559 -26.31 1.99 -13.66
N ASN A 560 -26.08 3.29 -13.59
CA ASN A 560 -25.10 3.97 -14.43
C ASN A 560 -23.65 3.54 -14.12
N PHE A 561 -23.35 3.17 -12.88
CA PHE A 561 -22.01 2.70 -12.46
C PHE A 561 -21.66 1.31 -13.00
N LEU A 562 -22.67 0.45 -13.18
CA LEU A 562 -22.51 -0.89 -13.73
C LEU A 562 -22.62 -0.92 -15.27
N LYS A 563 -23.13 0.14 -15.89
CA LYS A 563 -23.35 0.25 -17.35
C LYS A 563 -22.06 0.54 -18.12
N ASP A 564 -21.94 -0.02 -19.33
CA ASP A 564 -20.92 0.26 -20.35
C ASP A 564 -19.46 0.28 -19.86
N ARG A 565 -19.09 -0.75 -19.08
CA ARG A 565 -17.75 -0.85 -18.50
C ARG A 565 -16.76 -1.48 -19.46
N HIS A 566 -15.57 -0.89 -19.51
CA HIS A 566 -14.45 -1.37 -20.31
C HIS A 566 -13.23 -1.60 -19.44
N PHE A 567 -12.38 -2.55 -19.81
CA PHE A 567 -11.15 -2.80 -19.10
C PHE A 567 -9.97 -3.07 -20.03
N LYS A 568 -8.78 -2.72 -19.53
CA LYS A 568 -7.48 -3.03 -20.16
C LYS A 568 -6.62 -3.80 -19.17
N VAL A 569 -6.07 -4.94 -19.58
CA VAL A 569 -5.16 -5.73 -18.77
C VAL A 569 -3.75 -5.17 -18.89
N LYS A 570 -3.09 -4.95 -17.74
CA LYS A 570 -1.71 -4.50 -17.65
C LYS A 570 -0.78 -5.69 -17.38
N ALA A 571 -0.01 -6.07 -18.38
CA ALA A 571 1.10 -7.01 -18.23
C ALA A 571 2.42 -6.22 -18.15
N GLU A 572 3.00 -6.16 -16.95
CA GLU A 572 4.21 -5.38 -16.65
C GLU A 572 4.11 -3.90 -17.06
N ASN A 573 4.67 -3.54 -18.21
CA ASN A 573 4.74 -2.18 -18.75
C ASN A 573 3.91 -2.01 -20.04
N ARG A 574 3.13 -3.02 -20.44
CA ARG A 574 2.26 -2.96 -21.63
C ARG A 574 0.81 -3.17 -21.22
N PHE A 575 -0.07 -2.51 -21.98
CA PHE A 575 -1.51 -2.66 -21.85
C PHE A 575 -2.04 -3.48 -23.03
N SER A 576 -3.08 -4.27 -22.76
CA SER A 576 -3.90 -4.93 -23.79
C SER A 576 -4.74 -3.91 -24.57
N SER A 577 -5.42 -4.41 -25.58
CA SER A 577 -6.58 -3.77 -26.20
C SER A 577 -7.71 -3.59 -25.16
N SER A 578 -8.67 -2.71 -25.47
CA SER A 578 -9.84 -2.48 -24.61
C SER A 578 -10.86 -3.58 -24.83
N TYR A 579 -11.37 -4.18 -23.75
CA TYR A 579 -12.40 -5.20 -23.79
C TYR A 579 -13.65 -4.72 -23.03
N HIS A 580 -14.82 -5.11 -23.52
CA HIS A 580 -16.10 -4.81 -22.88
C HIS A 580 -16.38 -5.85 -21.78
N GLN A 581 -16.83 -5.39 -20.62
CA GLN A 581 -17.29 -6.27 -19.55
C GLN A 581 -18.81 -6.33 -19.60
N GLU A 582 -19.39 -7.48 -19.95
CA GLU A 582 -20.86 -7.63 -20.09
C GLU A 582 -21.55 -7.89 -18.74
N ASN A 583 -21.08 -8.88 -17.97
CA ASN A 583 -21.59 -9.21 -16.63
C ASN A 583 -20.51 -9.01 -15.55
N GLY A 584 -20.94 -9.16 -14.29
CA GLY A 584 -20.08 -9.03 -13.13
C GLY A 584 -19.94 -7.60 -12.63
N VAL A 585 -19.37 -7.51 -11.43
CA VAL A 585 -19.05 -6.26 -10.73
C VAL A 585 -17.52 -6.12 -10.62
N PRO A 586 -16.96 -4.90 -10.69
CA PRO A 586 -15.52 -4.70 -10.68
C PRO A 586 -14.89 -5.21 -9.38
N GLN A 587 -13.90 -6.11 -9.47
CA GLN A 587 -13.14 -6.55 -8.30
C GLN A 587 -12.31 -5.37 -7.76
N VAL A 588 -12.37 -5.13 -6.43
CA VAL A 588 -11.66 -4.03 -5.73
C VAL A 588 -12.30 -2.63 -5.88
N SER A 589 -13.49 -2.54 -6.49
CA SER A 589 -14.39 -1.42 -6.23
C SER A 589 -14.92 -1.49 -4.78
N ILE A 590 -15.26 -0.33 -4.21
CA ILE A 590 -15.73 -0.24 -2.82
C ILE A 590 -17.19 -0.65 -2.70
N LEU A 591 -17.99 -0.37 -3.74
CA LEU A 591 -19.41 -0.69 -3.79
C LEU A 591 -19.68 -2.16 -4.16
N SER A 592 -18.81 -2.76 -5.00
CA SER A 592 -18.98 -4.14 -5.50
C SER A 592 -19.22 -5.21 -4.42
N PRO A 593 -18.49 -5.24 -3.28
CA PRO A 593 -18.74 -6.25 -2.24
C PRO A 593 -20.14 -6.16 -1.65
N MET A 594 -20.68 -4.95 -1.47
CA MET A 594 -22.02 -4.76 -0.92
C MET A 594 -23.10 -5.12 -1.93
N LEU A 595 -22.93 -4.75 -3.20
CA LEU A 595 -23.84 -5.16 -4.28
C LEU A 595 -23.88 -6.68 -4.45
N PHE A 596 -22.71 -7.34 -4.35
CA PHE A 596 -22.64 -8.79 -4.37
C PHE A 596 -23.34 -9.40 -3.16
N ASN A 597 -23.11 -8.86 -1.96
CA ASN A 597 -23.79 -9.29 -0.74
C ASN A 597 -25.31 -9.19 -0.85
N LEU A 598 -25.82 -8.09 -1.39
CA LEU A 598 -27.25 -7.89 -1.65
C LEU A 598 -27.79 -8.97 -2.59
N LYS A 599 -27.06 -9.25 -3.67
CA LYS A 599 -27.46 -10.28 -4.64
C LYS A 599 -27.51 -11.68 -4.03
N ILE A 600 -26.45 -12.06 -3.30
CA ILE A 600 -26.36 -13.41 -2.71
C ILE A 600 -27.27 -13.56 -1.50
N ASN A 601 -27.67 -12.49 -0.80
CA ASN A 601 -28.55 -12.54 0.37
C ASN A 601 -29.88 -13.26 0.07
N ASN A 602 -30.40 -13.09 -1.15
CA ASN A 602 -31.65 -13.71 -1.59
C ASN A 602 -31.59 -15.25 -1.67
N ILE A 603 -30.39 -15.86 -1.70
CA ILE A 603 -30.23 -17.33 -1.68
C ILE A 603 -30.82 -17.96 -0.41
N ILE A 604 -30.87 -17.20 0.69
CA ILE A 604 -31.33 -17.66 2.00
C ILE A 604 -32.84 -17.97 1.94
N ASN A 605 -33.59 -17.26 1.09
CA ASN A 605 -35.02 -17.49 0.90
C ASN A 605 -35.31 -18.84 0.24
N SER A 606 -34.33 -19.44 -0.44
CA SER A 606 -34.44 -20.78 -1.05
C SER A 606 -34.10 -21.92 -0.08
N VAL A 607 -33.54 -21.61 1.09
CA VAL A 607 -33.21 -22.59 2.14
C VAL A 607 -34.47 -22.93 2.92
N SER A 608 -34.73 -24.22 3.12
CA SER A 608 -35.91 -24.67 3.88
C SER A 608 -35.77 -24.35 5.37
N LYS A 609 -36.89 -24.10 6.06
CA LYS A 609 -36.91 -23.73 7.50
C LYS A 609 -36.26 -24.77 8.42
N HIS A 610 -36.15 -26.02 7.98
CA HIS A 610 -35.53 -27.12 8.74
C HIS A 610 -34.02 -27.24 8.50
N VAL A 611 -33.46 -26.43 7.60
CA VAL A 611 -32.05 -26.39 7.26
C VAL A 611 -31.48 -25.05 7.69
N ASN A 612 -30.34 -25.08 8.36
CA ASN A 612 -29.64 -23.88 8.74
C ASN A 612 -28.60 -23.53 7.67
N ALA A 613 -28.27 -22.25 7.56
CA ALA A 613 -27.29 -21.75 6.61
C ALA A 613 -26.21 -20.92 7.29
N SER A 614 -25.08 -20.79 6.61
CA SER A 614 -23.98 -19.87 6.91
C SER A 614 -23.55 -19.22 5.60
N LEU A 615 -23.50 -17.89 5.56
CA LEU A 615 -23.10 -17.14 4.38
C LEU A 615 -21.99 -16.15 4.72
N PHE A 616 -20.90 -16.22 3.96
CA PHE A 616 -19.79 -15.30 4.07
C PHE A 616 -19.30 -14.95 2.67
N VAL A 617 -19.84 -13.87 2.10
CA VAL A 617 -19.51 -13.46 0.73
C VAL A 617 -19.85 -14.58 -0.27
N ASP A 618 -18.86 -15.19 -0.93
CA ASP A 618 -18.99 -16.27 -1.90
C ASP A 618 -19.00 -17.67 -1.26
N ASP A 619 -18.60 -17.78 0.01
CA ASP A 619 -18.62 -19.01 0.77
C ASP A 619 -20.02 -19.22 1.37
N PHE A 620 -20.77 -20.16 0.79
CA PHE A 620 -22.08 -20.56 1.27
C PHE A 620 -22.03 -21.98 1.83
N ALA A 621 -22.62 -22.19 3.00
CA ALA A 621 -22.76 -23.51 3.58
C ALA A 621 -24.16 -23.72 4.12
N ILE A 622 -24.69 -24.93 3.92
CA ILE A 622 -25.93 -25.37 4.58
C ILE A 622 -25.60 -26.54 5.50
N TYR A 623 -26.38 -26.68 6.56
CA TYR A 623 -26.26 -27.81 7.46
C TYR A 623 -27.61 -28.14 8.08
N ALA A 624 -27.81 -29.42 8.34
CA ALA A 624 -29.00 -29.93 8.97
C ALA A 624 -28.65 -31.01 10.00
N GLU A 625 -29.53 -31.14 10.98
CA GLU A 625 -29.43 -32.09 12.06
C GLU A 625 -30.64 -33.03 12.05
N GLY A 626 -30.41 -34.30 12.37
CA GLY A 626 -31.48 -35.28 12.37
C GLY A 626 -31.09 -36.58 13.07
N LYS A 627 -32.10 -37.31 13.55
CA LYS A 627 -31.94 -38.65 14.13
C LYS A 627 -31.89 -39.74 13.04
N HIS A 628 -32.73 -39.59 12.01
CA HIS A 628 -32.86 -40.55 10.91
C HIS A 628 -32.12 -40.05 9.65
N LEU A 629 -31.21 -40.88 9.13
CA LEU A 629 -30.38 -40.54 7.97
C LEU A 629 -31.22 -40.30 6.70
N GLN A 630 -32.18 -41.17 6.41
CA GLN A 630 -33.00 -41.08 5.21
C GLN A 630 -33.83 -39.78 5.15
N HIS A 631 -34.38 -39.37 6.28
CA HIS A 631 -35.12 -38.10 6.37
C HIS A 631 -34.19 -36.90 6.21
N LEU A 632 -33.01 -36.95 6.83
CA LEU A 632 -32.00 -35.90 6.71
C LEU A 632 -31.51 -35.74 5.27
N GLU A 633 -31.19 -36.86 4.61
CA GLU A 633 -30.77 -36.90 3.21
C GLU A 633 -31.83 -36.30 2.30
N ARG A 634 -33.10 -36.73 2.44
CA ARG A 634 -34.20 -36.19 1.63
C ARG A 634 -34.37 -34.68 1.84
N THR A 635 -34.35 -34.21 3.08
CA THR A 635 -34.53 -32.79 3.41
C THR A 635 -33.39 -31.94 2.84
N ILE A 636 -32.15 -32.41 2.95
CA ILE A 636 -30.99 -31.73 2.39
C ILE A 636 -31.02 -31.76 0.86
N GLN A 637 -31.34 -32.90 0.24
CA GLN A 637 -31.40 -33.01 -1.22
C GLN A 637 -32.44 -32.07 -1.81
N LEU A 638 -33.62 -31.96 -1.20
CA LEU A 638 -34.65 -30.98 -1.60
C LEU A 638 -34.12 -29.55 -1.47
N CYS A 639 -33.42 -29.24 -0.38
CA CYS A 639 -32.80 -27.93 -0.19
C CYS A 639 -31.72 -27.64 -1.25
N ILE A 640 -30.87 -28.62 -1.57
CA ILE A 640 -29.84 -28.51 -2.61
C ILE A 640 -30.49 -28.24 -3.97
N ASN A 641 -31.57 -28.95 -4.31
CA ASN A 641 -32.29 -28.75 -5.57
C ASN A 641 -32.86 -27.33 -5.68
N ASN A 642 -33.44 -26.81 -4.59
CA ASN A 642 -33.96 -25.43 -4.56
C ASN A 642 -32.83 -24.39 -4.71
N VAL A 643 -31.72 -24.59 -4.00
CA VAL A 643 -30.55 -23.71 -4.10
C VAL A 643 -29.94 -23.76 -5.50
N GLN A 644 -29.83 -24.95 -6.11
CA GLN A 644 -29.32 -25.12 -7.46
C GLN A 644 -30.22 -24.46 -8.51
N LYS A 645 -31.55 -24.54 -8.33
CA LYS A 645 -32.52 -23.81 -9.16
C LYS A 645 -32.28 -22.30 -9.06
N TRP A 646 -32.20 -21.76 -7.84
CA TRP A 646 -31.94 -20.33 -7.62
C TRP A 646 -30.61 -19.87 -8.25
N VAL A 647 -29.54 -20.65 -8.08
CA VAL A 647 -28.22 -20.38 -8.68
C VAL A 647 -28.31 -20.32 -10.20
N SER A 648 -29.05 -21.25 -10.81
CA SER A 648 -29.21 -21.31 -12.26
C SER A 648 -30.04 -20.13 -12.79
N GLU A 649 -31.09 -19.72 -12.06
CA GLU A 649 -31.94 -18.57 -12.42
C GLU A 649 -31.24 -17.22 -12.25
N ASN A 650 -30.23 -17.13 -11.38
CA ASN A 650 -29.46 -15.91 -11.13
C ASN A 650 -28.11 -15.85 -11.87
N GLY A 651 -27.80 -16.83 -12.72
CA GLY A 651 -26.61 -16.83 -13.58
C GLY A 651 -25.32 -17.28 -12.90
N PHE A 652 -25.41 -17.87 -11.70
CA PHE A 652 -24.28 -18.41 -10.97
C PHE A 652 -24.03 -19.90 -11.28
N ARG A 653 -22.85 -20.40 -10.93
CA ARG A 653 -22.48 -21.81 -11.06
C ARG A 653 -21.70 -22.28 -9.84
N PHE A 654 -22.06 -23.44 -9.29
CA PHE A 654 -21.27 -24.09 -8.26
C PHE A 654 -20.10 -24.87 -8.85
N SER A 655 -18.97 -24.84 -8.16
CA SER A 655 -17.81 -25.64 -8.51
C SER A 655 -17.95 -27.03 -7.91
N VAL A 656 -18.26 -28.01 -8.75
CA VAL A 656 -18.44 -29.42 -8.32
C VAL A 656 -17.18 -29.95 -7.65
N SER A 657 -16.00 -29.62 -8.18
CA SER A 657 -14.70 -30.09 -7.65
C SER A 657 -14.33 -29.53 -6.28
N LYS A 658 -14.91 -28.39 -5.87
CA LYS A 658 -14.60 -27.74 -4.58
C LYS A 658 -15.74 -27.84 -3.57
N THR A 659 -16.93 -28.20 -4.04
CA THR A 659 -18.06 -28.42 -3.15
C THR A 659 -17.79 -29.67 -2.33
N THR A 660 -17.86 -29.57 -1.01
CA THR A 660 -17.51 -30.67 -0.10
C THR A 660 -18.62 -30.89 0.93
N CYS A 661 -18.86 -32.16 1.25
CA CYS A 661 -19.75 -32.55 2.35
C CYS A 661 -18.90 -33.07 3.50
N VAL A 662 -19.20 -32.61 4.71
CA VAL A 662 -18.59 -33.10 5.94
C VAL A 662 -19.70 -33.66 6.83
N HIS A 663 -19.58 -34.95 7.13
CA HIS A 663 -20.44 -35.65 8.07
C HIS A 663 -19.81 -35.63 9.45
N PHE A 664 -20.54 -35.13 10.45
CA PHE A 664 -20.13 -35.15 11.84
C PHE A 664 -21.01 -36.14 12.63
N HIS A 665 -20.35 -37.07 13.32
CA HIS A 665 -20.96 -37.99 14.25
C HIS A 665 -20.06 -38.15 15.49
N ARG A 666 -20.64 -38.41 16.67
CA ARG A 666 -19.88 -38.60 17.93
C ARG A 666 -19.47 -40.05 18.20
N GLN A 667 -20.01 -41.02 17.46
CA GLN A 667 -19.62 -42.44 17.58
C GLN A 667 -18.24 -42.66 16.93
N ARG A 668 -17.28 -43.30 17.59
CA ARG A 668 -16.03 -43.71 16.91
C ARG A 668 -16.36 -44.86 15.95
N ILE A 669 -16.05 -44.70 14.66
CA ILE A 669 -16.26 -45.77 13.65
C ILE A 669 -15.02 -46.67 13.51
N TYR A 670 -13.90 -46.37 14.19
CA TYR A 670 -12.71 -47.22 14.18
C TYR A 670 -12.77 -48.30 15.26
N THR A 671 -13.05 -49.54 14.86
CA THR A 671 -12.44 -50.73 15.47
C THR A 671 -11.05 -50.90 14.87
N ASP A 672 -10.02 -51.00 15.70
CA ASP A 672 -8.66 -51.31 15.26
C ASP A 672 -8.65 -52.65 14.50
N PRO A 673 -8.04 -52.75 13.31
CA PRO A 673 -7.92 -54.02 12.58
C PRO A 673 -6.77 -54.85 13.17
N GLY A 674 -6.84 -55.20 14.46
CA GLY A 674 -5.73 -55.87 15.13
C GLY A 674 -5.96 -56.31 16.57
N GLU A 675 -7.09 -56.91 16.89
CA GLU A 675 -7.20 -57.88 18.00
C GLU A 675 -8.21 -58.96 17.59
N GLY A 676 -7.67 -60.08 17.11
CA GLY A 676 -8.39 -61.29 16.70
C GLY A 676 -7.39 -62.42 16.49
#